data_AF-A0A5C7UPB5-F1
#
_entry.id   AF-A0A5C7UPB5-F1
#
_cell.length_a   1.000
_cell.length_b   1.000
_cell.length_c   1.000
_cell.angle_alpha   90.00
_cell.angle_beta   90.00
_cell.angle_gamma   90.00
#
_symmetry.space_group_name_H-M   'P 1'
#
loop_
_entity.id
_entity.type
_entity.pdbx_description
1 polymer ?
#
loop_
_entity_poly.entity_id
_entity_poly.type
_entity_poly.pdbx_seq_one_letter_code
_entity_poly.pdbx_strand_id
1 'polypeptide(L)'
;MATNIVLPSTGGVKIRRANVTTNGVDAAVDSNVKSQLVALNTLLAKPVFLAKQQSPDNVKTKTGIDGMLPADLLIKQLSPRCFGTKHQDSNQWEGSDSLLENIYNISSSNNSANLQTIEEYIDATAPLSLLKYSFNTQINENLWTNFDNNTKTLLTYPAIVDYLLAYSYVIAGNTEINGLINFIFGNANGLRNILKYTQISAARQYINAEKVDVHYNSSDDLIIKAILNTNPALSSLTFGPLVHSKLEDYITNSKELSLIDGSALYNRTTIPAELIQPLIYEIKHSIIPVTKANYDSLAPIFLNDIKNNPSLMEVSSNGNGSTSDSQPASDFDVDFLDEQASTVTIAINNIRCAAQMFYSMTLGDELNIFDVMNYFTHKFMIRGTIQISDKTLREDLQLYVFSNKFTNILNGKIVDRTRPTERYMFYKQVFNYGSGQITEDVIVNKEFNKLFKILIMEGAKYIQRAQESPNPESYVSRQPIMQAVEDLQYNLSTHCSGMANVITPIIYEELNFIIKRVLNHPEIVQQLVPAGGTWWKVVELLYEGMKQQRPKTTILYNKAKLGFEIFDSIAKYNPASFEDDKNFSDFISNVDAYIITQAQLQSFDDDNDDKQPENKDKTRDRDKDSDTDSNNKTDARTDNSSKDEWAF
;
A
#
# COMPACT_ATOMS: atom_id res chain seq x y z
N MET A 1 19.74 19.22 -23.19
CA MET A 1 20.21 19.66 -21.85
C MET A 1 20.44 18.41 -21.04
N ALA A 2 21.68 18.18 -20.64
CA ALA A 2 22.13 16.97 -19.95
C ALA A 2 21.89 17.11 -18.44
N THR A 3 21.24 16.13 -17.83
CA THR A 3 21.23 15.95 -16.38
C THR A 3 22.37 14.99 -16.02
N ASN A 4 23.45 15.56 -15.48
CA ASN A 4 24.57 14.83 -14.92
C ASN A 4 24.11 14.05 -13.68
N ILE A 5 24.22 12.72 -13.72
CA ILE A 5 24.10 11.87 -12.53
C ILE A 5 25.51 11.73 -11.94
N VAL A 6 25.69 12.27 -10.73
CA VAL A 6 26.93 12.17 -9.96
C VAL A 6 26.92 10.86 -9.16
N LEU A 7 27.94 10.03 -9.34
CA LEU A 7 28.18 8.79 -8.58
C LEU A 7 29.21 9.06 -7.47
N PRO A 8 28.97 8.70 -6.19
CA PRO A 8 30.02 8.65 -5.20
C PRO A 8 30.73 7.29 -5.24
N SER A 9 32.04 7.32 -5.49
CA SER A 9 32.96 6.20 -5.26
C SER A 9 33.46 6.23 -3.82
N THR A 10 33.40 5.13 -3.07
CA THR A 10 34.48 4.70 -2.16
C THR A 10 34.24 3.28 -1.68
N GLY A 11 35.30 2.49 -1.71
CA GLY A 11 35.32 1.08 -1.31
C GLY A 11 35.15 0.86 0.19
N GLY A 12 34.42 -0.21 0.51
CA GLY A 12 34.30 -0.78 1.85
C GLY A 12 33.86 -2.23 1.70
N VAL A 13 34.48 -3.13 2.46
CA VAL A 13 34.25 -4.58 2.42
C VAL A 13 32.75 -4.87 2.62
N LYS A 14 32.08 -5.43 1.59
CA LYS A 14 30.66 -5.81 1.64
C LYS A 14 30.50 -7.16 2.33
N ILE A 15 29.99 -7.14 3.56
CA ILE A 15 29.39 -8.34 4.19
C ILE A 15 28.14 -8.69 3.37
N ARG A 16 28.08 -9.91 2.84
CA ARG A 16 26.88 -10.45 2.17
C ARG A 16 25.71 -10.39 3.15
N ARG A 17 24.73 -9.51 2.91
CA ARG A 17 23.46 -9.53 3.63
C ARG A 17 22.72 -10.82 3.25
N ALA A 18 22.21 -11.54 4.23
CA ALA A 18 21.22 -12.58 3.99
C ALA A 18 19.93 -11.92 3.49
N ASN A 19 19.37 -12.46 2.40
CA ASN A 19 18.04 -12.10 1.93
C ASN A 19 17.04 -12.49 3.01
N VAL A 20 16.45 -11.49 3.69
CA VAL A 20 15.29 -11.69 4.56
C VAL A 20 14.15 -10.90 3.93
N THR A 21 13.25 -11.62 3.25
CA THR A 21 11.97 -11.12 2.72
C THR A 21 10.86 -11.45 3.72
N THR A 22 10.09 -10.44 4.13
CA THR A 22 8.98 -10.51 5.09
C THR A 22 7.66 -11.02 4.49
N ASN A 23 7.73 -11.85 3.44
CA ASN A 23 6.70 -12.81 3.06
C ASN A 23 7.45 -13.94 2.35
N GLY A 24 7.53 -15.10 3.00
CA GLY A 24 8.35 -16.23 2.56
C GLY A 24 7.83 -16.97 1.33
N VAL A 25 7.32 -16.26 0.32
CA VAL A 25 7.06 -16.84 -1.00
C VAL A 25 7.37 -15.75 -2.03
N ASP A 26 8.59 -15.77 -2.62
CA ASP A 26 8.71 -15.30 -3.99
C ASP A 26 7.71 -16.14 -4.78
N ALA A 27 6.61 -15.54 -5.23
CA ALA A 27 5.56 -16.26 -5.94
C ALA A 27 6.25 -17.03 -7.07
N ALA A 28 6.22 -18.37 -6.99
CA ALA A 28 6.98 -19.21 -7.90
C ALA A 28 6.61 -18.83 -9.33
N VAL A 29 7.60 -18.82 -10.23
CA VAL A 29 7.33 -18.62 -11.66
C VAL A 29 6.35 -19.69 -12.10
N ASP A 30 5.33 -19.29 -12.83
CA ASP A 30 4.31 -20.20 -13.33
C ASP A 30 4.92 -21.41 -14.06
N SER A 31 4.36 -22.61 -13.88
CA SER A 31 4.99 -23.86 -14.35
C SER A 31 5.10 -23.92 -15.87
N ASN A 32 4.08 -23.42 -16.59
CA ASN A 32 4.09 -23.34 -18.04
C ASN A 32 5.04 -22.24 -18.53
N VAL A 33 5.02 -21.07 -17.89
CA VAL A 33 6.00 -20.00 -18.15
C VAL A 33 7.43 -20.49 -17.97
N LYS A 34 7.72 -21.17 -16.86
CA LYS A 34 9.03 -21.75 -16.57
C LYS A 34 9.43 -22.77 -17.62
N SER A 35 8.50 -23.63 -18.06
CA SER A 35 8.76 -24.61 -19.11
C SER A 35 9.17 -23.94 -20.44
N GLN A 36 8.53 -22.82 -20.79
CA GLN A 36 8.85 -22.09 -22.02
C GLN A 36 10.19 -21.34 -21.91
N LEU A 37 10.51 -20.77 -20.75
CA LEU A 37 11.81 -20.12 -20.52
C LEU A 37 12.97 -21.13 -20.53
N VAL A 38 12.78 -22.30 -19.92
CA VAL A 38 13.77 -23.39 -19.97
C VAL A 38 13.95 -23.89 -21.40
N ALA A 39 12.87 -24.09 -22.16
CA ALA A 39 12.96 -24.50 -23.56
C ALA A 39 13.67 -23.45 -24.43
N LEU A 40 13.36 -22.16 -24.23
CA LEU A 40 14.01 -21.05 -24.92
C LEU A 40 15.51 -21.01 -24.61
N ASN A 41 15.88 -21.03 -23.33
CA ASN A 41 17.27 -21.00 -22.89
C ASN A 41 18.05 -22.21 -23.43
N THR A 42 17.44 -23.40 -23.45
CA THR A 42 18.07 -24.62 -23.97
C THR A 42 18.32 -24.53 -25.48
N LEU A 43 17.39 -23.95 -26.24
CA LEU A 43 17.57 -23.76 -27.68
C LEU A 43 18.63 -22.70 -27.99
N LEU A 44 18.59 -21.56 -27.30
CA LEU A 44 19.58 -20.48 -27.51
C LEU A 44 21.01 -20.89 -27.12
N ALA A 45 21.16 -21.87 -26.22
CA ALA A 45 22.46 -22.42 -25.84
C ALA A 45 23.05 -23.39 -26.89
N LYS A 46 22.30 -23.77 -27.94
CA LYS A 46 22.78 -24.71 -28.94
C LYS A 46 23.80 -24.06 -29.90
N PRO A 47 24.77 -24.84 -30.42
CA PRO A 47 25.75 -24.32 -31.36
C PRO A 47 25.13 -24.08 -32.74
N VAL A 48 25.30 -22.87 -33.28
CA VAL A 48 24.64 -22.41 -34.51
C VAL A 48 25.51 -21.55 -35.43
N PHE A 49 26.58 -20.95 -34.90
CA PHE A 49 27.43 -20.05 -35.68
C PHE A 49 28.60 -20.77 -36.34
N LEU A 50 28.97 -20.36 -37.55
CA LEU A 50 30.18 -20.85 -38.20
C LEU A 50 31.44 -20.26 -37.54
N ALA A 51 32.40 -21.11 -37.17
CA ALA A 51 33.65 -20.65 -36.57
C ALA A 51 34.50 -19.81 -37.55
N LYS A 52 35.08 -18.70 -37.04
CA LYS A 52 35.83 -17.64 -37.76
C LYS A 52 36.99 -18.08 -38.67
N GLN A 53 37.36 -19.36 -38.72
CA GLN A 53 38.44 -19.88 -39.58
C GLN A 53 38.01 -20.18 -41.02
N GLN A 54 36.73 -19.99 -41.37
CA GLN A 54 36.27 -20.10 -42.75
C GLN A 54 36.02 -18.70 -43.33
N SER A 55 37.03 -18.20 -44.04
CA SER A 55 36.94 -16.94 -44.81
C SER A 55 35.85 -17.04 -45.89
N PRO A 56 35.04 -15.99 -46.12
CA PRO A 56 33.92 -16.03 -47.07
C PRO A 56 34.36 -16.24 -48.54
N ASP A 57 35.63 -15.99 -48.87
CA ASP A 57 36.11 -16.04 -50.25
C ASP A 57 36.57 -17.44 -50.73
N ASN A 58 36.57 -18.47 -49.87
CA ASN A 58 37.07 -19.80 -50.26
C ASN A 58 36.19 -21.00 -49.84
N VAL A 59 34.88 -20.81 -49.65
CA VAL A 59 33.95 -21.91 -49.39
C VAL A 59 32.93 -22.03 -50.52
N LYS A 60 33.40 -22.42 -51.71
CA LYS A 60 32.64 -23.39 -52.52
C LYS A 60 33.01 -24.79 -52.03
N THR A 61 32.48 -25.21 -50.89
CA THR A 61 32.50 -26.63 -50.50
C THR A 61 31.04 -27.01 -50.30
N LYS A 62 30.40 -27.87 -51.09
CA LYS A 62 30.59 -29.34 -51.14
C LYS A 62 30.74 -30.03 -49.78
N THR A 63 30.56 -29.34 -48.66
CA THR A 63 30.47 -29.92 -47.31
C THR A 63 29.24 -29.31 -46.65
N GLY A 64 28.16 -30.10 -46.56
CA GLY A 64 26.88 -29.68 -45.98
C GLY A 64 26.97 -29.42 -44.48
N ILE A 65 27.53 -28.27 -44.11
CA ILE A 65 27.53 -27.75 -42.74
C ILE A 65 26.44 -26.67 -42.70
N ASP A 66 25.31 -27.00 -42.07
CA ASP A 66 24.14 -26.13 -41.97
C ASP A 66 24.33 -25.04 -40.89
N GLY A 67 25.40 -24.25 -40.94
CA GLY A 67 25.63 -23.13 -40.01
C GLY A 67 25.17 -21.78 -40.57
N MET A 68 24.87 -20.81 -39.71
CA MET A 68 24.51 -19.44 -40.12
C MET A 68 25.51 -18.39 -39.61
N LEU A 69 25.62 -17.27 -40.32
CA LEU A 69 26.35 -16.10 -39.84
C LEU A 69 25.55 -15.40 -38.71
N PRO A 70 26.22 -14.79 -37.71
CA PRO A 70 25.53 -14.13 -36.59
C PRO A 70 24.51 -13.07 -37.00
N ALA A 71 24.80 -12.24 -37.99
CA ALA A 71 23.87 -11.21 -38.46
C ALA A 71 22.62 -11.82 -39.12
N ASP A 72 22.78 -12.88 -39.91
CA ASP A 72 21.70 -13.52 -40.65
C ASP A 72 20.75 -14.31 -39.75
N LEU A 73 21.25 -14.84 -38.63
CA LEU A 73 20.43 -15.53 -37.63
C LEU A 73 19.74 -14.54 -36.67
N LEU A 74 20.48 -13.56 -36.14
CA LEU A 74 19.97 -12.64 -35.12
C LEU A 74 18.95 -11.64 -35.67
N ILE A 75 18.96 -11.35 -36.98
CA ILE A 75 17.94 -10.49 -37.59
C ILE A 75 16.55 -11.15 -37.67
N LYS A 76 16.49 -12.48 -37.55
CA LYS A 76 15.22 -13.23 -37.64
C LYS A 76 14.33 -12.96 -36.44
N GLN A 77 13.02 -13.03 -36.66
CA GLN A 77 12.03 -12.72 -35.63
C GLN A 77 11.94 -13.84 -34.58
N LEU A 78 11.85 -13.44 -33.31
CA LEU A 78 11.55 -14.34 -32.19
C LEU A 78 10.04 -14.63 -32.17
N SER A 79 9.60 -15.61 -32.94
CA SER A 79 8.18 -15.99 -32.98
C SER A 79 7.79 -16.89 -31.80
N PRO A 80 6.60 -16.73 -31.20
CA PRO A 80 6.09 -17.63 -30.15
C PRO A 80 5.81 -19.05 -30.65
N ARG A 81 5.76 -20.02 -29.73
CA ARG A 81 5.47 -21.43 -30.04
C ARG A 81 4.00 -21.68 -30.34
N CYS A 82 3.72 -22.67 -31.18
CA CYS A 82 2.36 -23.13 -31.51
C CYS A 82 2.05 -24.49 -30.86
N PHE A 83 0.76 -24.76 -30.58
CA PHE A 83 0.28 -25.99 -29.94
C PHE A 83 -1.00 -26.51 -30.64
N GLY A 84 -1.24 -27.83 -30.71
CA GLY A 84 -2.51 -28.40 -31.17
C GLY A 84 -2.42 -29.74 -31.91
N THR A 85 -3.55 -30.28 -32.37
CA THR A 85 -3.63 -31.64 -32.99
C THR A 85 -2.98 -31.76 -34.37
N LYS A 86 -2.98 -30.68 -35.17
CA LYS A 86 -2.20 -30.56 -36.42
C LYS A 86 -0.71 -30.27 -36.17
N HIS A 87 -0.39 -29.85 -34.95
CA HIS A 87 0.92 -29.36 -34.51
C HIS A 87 1.39 -30.22 -33.33
N GLN A 88 1.54 -31.54 -33.56
CA GLN A 88 1.94 -32.50 -32.53
C GLN A 88 3.26 -32.09 -31.86
N ASP A 89 3.24 -31.96 -30.53
CA ASP A 89 4.29 -32.01 -29.46
C ASP A 89 5.78 -31.72 -29.75
N SER A 90 6.13 -31.18 -30.91
CA SER A 90 7.51 -30.99 -31.32
C SER A 90 7.69 -29.66 -32.05
N ASN A 91 8.09 -28.65 -31.27
CA ASN A 91 8.93 -27.54 -31.73
C ASN A 91 8.49 -26.87 -33.04
N GLN A 92 7.30 -26.28 -33.05
CA GLN A 92 6.83 -25.41 -34.14
C GLN A 92 6.58 -23.99 -33.63
N TRP A 93 6.89 -23.01 -34.46
CA TRP A 93 6.77 -21.58 -34.16
C TRP A 93 5.85 -20.89 -35.14
N GLU A 94 5.34 -19.73 -34.74
CA GLU A 94 4.45 -18.94 -35.58
C GLU A 94 5.20 -18.32 -36.78
N GLY A 95 4.66 -18.55 -37.97
CA GLY A 95 5.27 -18.11 -39.23
C GLY A 95 6.34 -19.06 -39.76
N SER A 96 6.77 -18.79 -41.00
CA SER A 96 7.91 -19.46 -41.63
C SER A 96 9.18 -18.67 -41.37
N ASP A 97 10.28 -19.34 -41.03
CA ASP A 97 11.61 -18.73 -40.84
C ASP A 97 11.84 -18.01 -39.50
N SER A 98 11.26 -18.54 -38.42
CA SER A 98 11.51 -18.05 -37.06
C SER A 98 12.96 -18.28 -36.62
N LEU A 99 13.49 -17.39 -35.77
CA LEU A 99 14.83 -17.54 -35.17
C LEU A 99 15.00 -18.92 -34.51
N LEU A 100 14.02 -19.34 -33.72
CA LEU A 100 14.09 -20.60 -32.98
C LEU A 100 13.92 -21.83 -33.87
N GLU A 101 13.16 -21.70 -34.97
CA GLU A 101 13.01 -22.74 -35.98
C GLU A 101 14.35 -23.02 -36.69
N ASN A 102 15.06 -21.95 -37.07
CA ASN A 102 16.38 -22.06 -37.66
C ASN A 102 17.39 -22.70 -36.70
N ILE A 103 17.44 -22.24 -35.45
CA ILE A 103 18.29 -22.83 -34.40
C ILE A 103 17.99 -24.32 -34.23
N TYR A 104 16.70 -24.68 -34.19
CA TYR A 104 16.28 -26.07 -34.07
C TYR A 104 16.75 -26.92 -35.25
N ASN A 105 16.48 -26.48 -36.48
CA ASN A 105 16.84 -27.20 -37.71
C ASN A 105 18.35 -27.40 -37.83
N ILE A 106 19.14 -26.36 -37.56
CA ILE A 106 20.61 -26.40 -37.55
C ILE A 106 21.09 -27.40 -36.50
N SER A 107 20.53 -27.34 -35.28
CA SER A 107 20.95 -28.20 -34.19
C SER A 107 20.56 -29.66 -34.32
N SER A 108 19.52 -29.96 -35.09
CA SER A 108 19.07 -31.32 -35.39
C SER A 108 19.82 -31.93 -36.57
N SER A 109 20.58 -31.13 -37.33
CA SER A 109 21.52 -31.63 -38.33
C SER A 109 22.75 -32.23 -37.62
N ASN A 110 23.19 -33.42 -38.03
CA ASN A 110 24.24 -34.23 -37.35
C ASN A 110 25.67 -33.62 -37.39
N ASN A 111 25.84 -32.34 -37.77
CA ASN A 111 27.13 -31.69 -38.04
C ASN A 111 27.48 -30.57 -37.04
N SER A 112 27.13 -30.73 -35.76
CA SER A 112 27.36 -29.73 -34.70
C SER A 112 28.83 -29.54 -34.28
N ALA A 113 29.75 -30.41 -34.72
CA ALA A 113 31.14 -30.44 -34.25
C ALA A 113 31.98 -29.19 -34.62
N ASN A 114 31.55 -28.39 -35.60
CA ASN A 114 32.27 -27.19 -36.07
C ASN A 114 31.48 -25.88 -35.86
N LEU A 115 30.37 -25.94 -35.12
CA LEU A 115 29.52 -24.80 -34.85
C LEU A 115 29.82 -24.23 -33.46
N GLN A 116 29.75 -22.91 -33.34
CA GLN A 116 29.94 -22.18 -32.09
C GLN A 116 28.60 -21.81 -31.48
N THR A 117 28.52 -21.80 -30.15
CA THR A 117 27.37 -21.27 -29.41
C THR A 117 27.37 -19.73 -29.40
N ILE A 118 26.26 -19.12 -28.99
CA ILE A 118 26.18 -17.66 -28.82
C ILE A 118 27.19 -17.19 -27.76
N GLU A 119 27.34 -17.95 -26.68
CA GLU A 119 28.32 -17.67 -25.63
C GLU A 119 29.77 -17.72 -26.15
N GLU A 120 30.13 -18.77 -26.88
CA GLU A 120 31.46 -18.90 -27.47
C GLU A 120 31.77 -17.78 -28.46
N TYR A 121 30.76 -17.31 -29.21
CA TYR A 121 30.90 -16.16 -30.10
C TYR A 121 31.12 -14.84 -29.34
N ILE A 122 30.43 -14.65 -28.21
CA ILE A 122 30.63 -13.51 -27.32
C ILE A 122 32.06 -13.52 -26.76
N ASP A 123 32.52 -14.66 -26.27
CA ASP A 123 33.85 -14.80 -25.67
C ASP A 123 34.98 -14.69 -26.72
N ALA A 124 34.77 -15.18 -27.94
CA ALA A 124 35.69 -15.02 -29.05
C ALA A 124 35.77 -13.56 -29.57
N THR A 125 34.83 -12.70 -29.20
CA THR A 125 34.74 -11.31 -29.64
C THR A 125 35.10 -10.37 -28.48
N ALA A 126 36.37 -9.96 -28.41
CA ALA A 126 36.91 -9.12 -27.34
C ALA A 126 36.02 -7.93 -26.87
N PRO A 127 35.46 -7.08 -27.76
CA PRO A 127 34.59 -5.98 -27.32
C PRO A 127 33.26 -6.47 -26.72
N LEU A 128 32.73 -7.60 -27.19
CA LEU A 128 31.45 -8.16 -26.72
C LEU A 128 31.61 -8.88 -25.38
N SER A 129 32.73 -9.58 -25.16
CA SER A 129 33.08 -10.19 -23.88
C SER A 129 33.25 -9.13 -22.78
N LEU A 130 33.91 -8.00 -23.09
CA LEU A 130 34.03 -6.86 -22.17
C LEU A 130 32.67 -6.23 -21.84
N LEU A 131 31.76 -6.14 -22.83
CA LEU A 131 30.39 -5.68 -22.62
C LEU A 131 29.59 -6.65 -21.74
N LYS A 132 29.68 -7.97 -21.97
CA LYS A 132 29.04 -9.00 -21.12
C LYS A 132 29.51 -8.89 -19.68
N TYR A 133 30.83 -8.75 -19.46
CA TYR A 133 31.37 -8.57 -18.12
C TYR A 133 30.84 -7.29 -17.45
N SER A 134 30.93 -6.16 -18.14
CA SER A 134 30.52 -4.86 -17.60
C SER A 134 29.01 -4.81 -17.30
N PHE A 135 28.20 -5.43 -18.17
CA PHE A 135 26.75 -5.56 -18.00
C PHE A 135 26.40 -6.40 -16.77
N ASN A 136 27.02 -7.58 -16.62
CA ASN A 136 26.82 -8.44 -15.46
C ASN A 136 27.22 -7.75 -14.16
N THR A 137 28.31 -6.98 -14.17
CA THR A 137 28.72 -6.17 -13.00
C THR A 137 27.68 -5.10 -12.68
N GLN A 138 27.22 -4.30 -13.66
CA GLN A 138 26.21 -3.26 -13.41
C GLN A 138 24.87 -3.83 -12.94
N ILE A 139 24.43 -4.97 -13.49
CA ILE A 139 23.20 -5.63 -13.05
C ILE A 139 23.35 -6.07 -11.60
N ASN A 140 24.37 -6.87 -11.29
CA ASN A 140 24.52 -7.47 -9.97
C ASN A 140 24.83 -6.45 -8.87
N GLU A 141 25.53 -5.36 -9.20
CA GLU A 141 25.96 -4.38 -8.20
C GLU A 141 25.01 -3.21 -8.00
N ASN A 142 24.31 -2.76 -9.06
CA ASN A 142 23.59 -1.48 -9.04
C ASN A 142 22.09 -1.57 -9.35
N LEU A 143 21.66 -2.54 -10.18
CA LEU A 143 20.30 -2.53 -10.75
C LEU A 143 19.43 -3.70 -10.28
N TRP A 144 20.00 -4.79 -9.79
CA TRP A 144 19.28 -6.02 -9.45
C TRP A 144 18.11 -5.80 -8.48
N THR A 145 18.26 -4.93 -7.48
CA THR A 145 17.21 -4.69 -6.48
C THR A 145 15.98 -3.98 -7.07
N ASN A 146 16.20 -3.10 -8.06
CA ASN A 146 15.18 -2.20 -8.60
C ASN A 146 14.38 -2.82 -9.75
N PHE A 147 14.77 -4.00 -10.23
CA PHE A 147 14.03 -4.70 -11.27
C PHE A 147 12.73 -5.32 -10.75
N ASP A 148 11.70 -5.26 -11.58
CA ASP A 148 10.45 -5.98 -11.36
C ASP A 148 10.67 -7.50 -11.45
N ASN A 149 9.72 -8.27 -10.92
CA ASN A 149 9.86 -9.72 -10.81
C ASN A 149 9.97 -10.42 -12.18
N ASN A 150 9.31 -9.88 -13.22
CA ASN A 150 9.41 -10.45 -14.57
C ASN A 150 10.84 -10.26 -15.12
N THR A 151 11.41 -9.07 -14.95
CA THR A 151 12.78 -8.79 -15.37
C THR A 151 13.80 -9.65 -14.65
N LYS A 152 13.67 -9.81 -13.32
CA LYS A 152 14.53 -10.72 -12.53
C LYS A 152 14.44 -12.16 -13.03
N THR A 153 13.22 -12.63 -13.29
CA THR A 153 12.97 -13.99 -13.80
C THR A 153 13.64 -14.22 -15.15
N LEU A 154 13.53 -13.28 -16.08
CA LEU A 154 14.13 -13.38 -17.42
C LEU A 154 15.66 -13.32 -17.40
N LEU A 155 16.23 -12.43 -16.60
CA LEU A 155 17.69 -12.25 -16.47
C LEU A 155 18.39 -13.42 -15.74
N THR A 156 17.63 -14.32 -15.11
CA THR A 156 18.18 -15.52 -14.46
C THR A 156 18.68 -16.55 -15.49
N TYR A 157 18.26 -16.45 -16.76
CA TYR A 157 18.61 -17.41 -17.81
C TYR A 157 19.80 -16.91 -18.66
N PRO A 158 20.99 -17.54 -18.58
CA PRO A 158 22.21 -17.03 -19.23
C PRO A 158 22.14 -16.94 -20.75
N ALA A 159 21.57 -17.93 -21.43
CA ALA A 159 21.52 -17.93 -22.89
C ALA A 159 20.56 -16.87 -23.45
N ILE A 160 19.54 -16.49 -22.66
CA ILE A 160 18.65 -15.37 -22.97
C ILE A 160 19.39 -14.04 -22.87
N VAL A 161 20.20 -13.87 -21.82
CA VAL A 161 21.06 -12.69 -21.65
C VAL A 161 22.07 -12.60 -22.79
N ASP A 162 22.76 -13.70 -23.11
CA ASP A 162 23.74 -13.76 -24.19
C ASP A 162 23.11 -13.44 -25.55
N TYR A 163 21.90 -13.93 -25.83
CA TYR A 163 21.15 -13.57 -27.02
C TYR A 163 20.88 -12.05 -27.09
N LEU A 164 20.42 -11.44 -26.00
CA LEU A 164 20.16 -9.99 -25.94
C LEU A 164 21.42 -9.15 -26.16
N LEU A 165 22.55 -9.58 -25.58
CA LEU A 165 23.84 -8.94 -25.75
C LEU A 165 24.33 -9.03 -27.20
N ALA A 166 24.27 -10.24 -27.78
CA ALA A 166 24.66 -10.47 -29.17
C ALA A 166 23.77 -9.69 -30.15
N TYR A 167 22.46 -9.66 -29.93
CA TYR A 167 21.52 -8.91 -30.76
C TYR A 167 21.79 -7.39 -30.68
N SER A 168 21.96 -6.86 -29.46
CA SER A 168 22.23 -5.43 -29.25
C SER A 168 23.52 -4.97 -29.94
N TYR A 169 24.56 -5.81 -29.90
CA TYR A 169 25.86 -5.49 -30.50
C TYR A 169 25.86 -5.65 -32.03
N VAL A 170 25.32 -6.76 -32.55
CA VAL A 170 25.41 -7.10 -33.98
C VAL A 170 24.36 -6.38 -34.82
N ILE A 171 23.12 -6.27 -34.33
CA ILE A 171 21.99 -5.71 -35.09
C ILE A 171 21.75 -4.25 -34.72
N ALA A 172 21.70 -3.93 -33.42
CA ALA A 172 21.44 -2.56 -32.97
C ALA A 172 22.70 -1.67 -32.96
N GLY A 173 23.89 -2.24 -33.15
CA GLY A 173 25.16 -1.50 -33.24
C GLY A 173 25.61 -0.84 -31.93
N ASN A 174 25.08 -1.27 -30.78
CA ASN A 174 25.43 -0.69 -29.49
C ASN A 174 26.77 -1.23 -28.98
N THR A 175 27.80 -0.38 -28.97
CA THR A 175 29.14 -0.72 -28.48
C THR A 175 29.42 -0.25 -27.05
N GLU A 176 28.50 0.52 -26.46
CA GLU A 176 28.64 1.08 -25.12
C GLU A 176 27.62 0.49 -24.15
N ILE A 177 28.00 0.41 -22.87
CA ILE A 177 27.16 -0.21 -21.84
C ILE A 177 25.83 0.52 -21.61
N ASN A 178 25.82 1.86 -21.62
CA ASN A 178 24.60 2.63 -21.43
C ASN A 178 23.63 2.45 -22.61
N GLY A 179 24.17 2.40 -23.84
CA GLY A 179 23.39 2.08 -25.04
C GLY A 179 22.78 0.68 -24.96
N LEU A 180 23.56 -0.28 -24.45
CA LEU A 180 23.13 -1.67 -24.27
C LEU A 180 22.03 -1.81 -23.21
N ILE A 181 22.14 -1.13 -22.06
CA ILE A 181 21.10 -1.10 -21.03
C ILE A 181 19.82 -0.45 -21.56
N ASN A 182 19.93 0.69 -22.24
CA ASN A 182 18.78 1.37 -22.83
C ASN A 182 18.10 0.51 -23.89
N PHE A 183 18.87 -0.26 -24.68
CA PHE A 183 18.32 -1.21 -25.62
C PHE A 183 17.57 -2.35 -24.91
N ILE A 184 18.20 -3.00 -23.93
CA ILE A 184 17.63 -4.18 -23.26
C ILE A 184 16.33 -3.84 -22.53
N PHE A 185 16.27 -2.71 -21.80
CA PHE A 185 15.10 -2.35 -21.00
C PHE A 185 14.12 -1.41 -21.71
N GLY A 186 14.59 -0.57 -22.64
CA GLY A 186 13.77 0.45 -23.30
C GLY A 186 13.25 0.08 -24.69
N ASN A 187 13.88 -0.88 -25.39
CA ASN A 187 13.51 -1.22 -26.76
C ASN A 187 12.45 -2.34 -26.82
N ALA A 188 11.52 -2.24 -27.77
CA ALA A 188 10.53 -3.28 -28.05
C ALA A 188 11.16 -4.63 -28.41
N ASN A 189 12.34 -4.63 -29.05
CA ASN A 189 13.11 -5.83 -29.44
C ASN A 189 14.01 -6.38 -28.32
N GLY A 190 14.11 -5.68 -27.18
CA GLY A 190 14.88 -6.11 -26.02
C GLY A 190 14.12 -7.10 -25.14
N LEU A 191 14.13 -6.88 -23.83
CA LEU A 191 13.51 -7.77 -22.84
C LEU A 191 12.00 -7.94 -23.06
N ARG A 192 11.32 -6.88 -23.55
CA ARG A 192 9.89 -6.90 -23.84
C ARG A 192 9.51 -7.91 -24.91
N ASN A 193 10.41 -8.19 -25.86
CA ASN A 193 10.18 -9.19 -26.90
C ASN A 193 10.17 -10.61 -26.32
N ILE A 194 11.11 -10.90 -25.41
CA ILE A 194 11.19 -12.20 -24.73
C ILE A 194 9.99 -12.37 -23.79
N LEU A 195 9.58 -11.30 -23.09
CA LEU A 195 8.38 -11.32 -22.26
C LEU A 195 7.15 -11.68 -23.07
N LYS A 196 6.93 -11.03 -24.22
CA LYS A 196 5.83 -11.35 -25.16
C LYS A 196 5.89 -12.79 -25.64
N TYR A 197 7.06 -13.25 -26.10
CA TYR A 197 7.26 -14.65 -26.52
C TYR A 197 6.81 -15.63 -25.42
N THR A 198 7.19 -15.34 -24.18
CA THR A 198 6.95 -16.21 -23.02
C THR A 198 5.48 -16.23 -22.65
N GLN A 199 4.84 -15.06 -22.55
CA GLN A 199 3.42 -14.93 -22.24
C GLN A 199 2.55 -15.61 -23.30
N ILE A 200 2.82 -15.39 -24.59
CA ILE A 200 2.04 -15.99 -25.68
C ILE A 200 2.21 -17.51 -25.70
N SER A 201 3.46 -17.99 -25.62
CA SER A 201 3.74 -19.43 -25.66
C SER A 201 3.14 -20.17 -24.46
N ALA A 202 3.21 -19.59 -23.26
CA ALA A 202 2.61 -20.16 -22.05
C ALA A 202 1.07 -20.13 -22.11
N ALA A 203 0.47 -19.03 -22.59
CA ALA A 203 -0.98 -18.94 -22.78
C ALA A 203 -1.48 -20.01 -23.76
N ARG A 204 -0.80 -20.21 -24.89
CA ARG A 204 -1.17 -21.27 -25.86
C ARG A 204 -1.08 -22.67 -25.26
N GLN A 205 -0.10 -22.92 -24.41
CA GLN A 205 0.04 -24.18 -23.70
C GLN A 205 -1.14 -24.42 -22.73
N TYR A 206 -1.57 -23.38 -22.01
CA TYR A 206 -2.78 -23.44 -21.17
C TYR A 206 -4.04 -23.74 -21.98
N ILE A 207 -4.26 -23.00 -23.08
CA ILE A 207 -5.44 -23.18 -23.94
C ILE A 207 -5.47 -24.61 -24.52
N ASN A 208 -4.32 -25.14 -24.95
CA ASN A 208 -4.22 -26.51 -25.45
C ASN A 208 -4.46 -27.55 -24.35
N ALA A 209 -3.97 -27.32 -23.12
CA ALA A 209 -4.19 -28.23 -21.98
C ALA A 209 -5.67 -28.31 -21.59
N GLU A 210 -6.38 -27.19 -21.63
CA GLU A 210 -7.82 -27.11 -21.34
C GLU A 210 -8.71 -27.62 -22.49
N LYS A 211 -8.13 -27.91 -23.67
CA LYS A 211 -8.83 -28.43 -24.86
C LYS A 211 -10.01 -27.55 -25.30
N VAL A 212 -9.89 -26.24 -25.14
CA VAL A 212 -10.91 -25.28 -25.56
C VAL A 212 -10.88 -25.12 -27.10
N ASP A 213 -12.04 -25.19 -27.75
CA ASP A 213 -12.15 -25.06 -29.22
C ASP A 213 -12.13 -23.58 -29.64
N VAL A 214 -10.93 -22.98 -29.61
CA VAL A 214 -10.71 -21.60 -30.09
C VAL A 214 -9.45 -21.53 -30.95
N HIS A 215 -9.40 -20.55 -31.85
CA HIS A 215 -8.18 -20.21 -32.58
C HIS A 215 -7.22 -19.46 -31.64
N TYR A 216 -6.02 -20.01 -31.41
CA TYR A 216 -5.03 -19.44 -30.50
C TYR A 216 -3.58 -19.45 -31.02
N ASN A 217 -3.34 -19.99 -32.21
CA ASN A 217 -1.99 -20.18 -32.75
C ASN A 217 -1.44 -18.97 -33.52
N SER A 218 -2.25 -17.93 -33.73
CA SER A 218 -1.79 -16.63 -34.23
C SER A 218 -1.65 -15.64 -33.08
N SER A 219 -0.60 -14.82 -33.11
CA SER A 219 -0.40 -13.70 -32.16
C SER A 219 -1.48 -12.64 -32.32
N ASP A 220 -2.18 -12.65 -33.46
CA ASP A 220 -3.29 -11.75 -33.77
C ASP A 220 -4.66 -12.22 -33.26
N ASP A 221 -4.74 -13.44 -32.72
CA ASP A 221 -5.98 -14.03 -32.22
C ASP A 221 -6.52 -13.25 -31.02
N LEU A 222 -7.85 -13.11 -30.95
CA LEU A 222 -8.55 -12.27 -29.97
C LEU A 222 -8.24 -12.65 -28.52
N ILE A 223 -8.16 -13.96 -28.22
CA ILE A 223 -7.83 -14.46 -26.88
C ILE A 223 -6.41 -14.03 -26.47
N ILE A 224 -5.46 -14.18 -27.38
CA ILE A 224 -4.06 -13.83 -27.12
C ILE A 224 -3.92 -12.32 -26.94
N LYS A 225 -4.60 -11.51 -27.76
CA LYS A 225 -4.65 -10.05 -27.58
C LYS A 225 -5.28 -9.65 -26.25
N ALA A 226 -6.37 -10.29 -25.83
CA ALA A 226 -7.00 -10.03 -24.55
C ALA A 226 -6.06 -10.31 -23.37
N ILE A 227 -5.33 -11.42 -23.42
CA ILE A 227 -4.31 -11.77 -22.41
C ILE A 227 -3.16 -10.75 -22.43
N LEU A 228 -2.64 -10.38 -23.60
CA LEU A 228 -1.52 -9.44 -23.71
C LEU A 228 -1.87 -8.02 -23.27
N ASN A 229 -3.10 -7.57 -23.51
CA ASN A 229 -3.55 -6.23 -23.10
C ASN A 229 -3.55 -6.05 -21.58
N THR A 230 -3.67 -7.13 -20.81
CA THR A 230 -3.62 -7.10 -19.34
C THR A 230 -2.20 -7.07 -18.75
N ASN A 231 -1.15 -7.24 -19.58
CA ASN A 231 0.26 -7.28 -19.17
C ASN A 231 0.51 -8.17 -17.93
N PRO A 232 0.23 -9.49 -18.01
CA PRO A 232 0.22 -10.37 -16.86
C PRO A 232 1.63 -10.57 -16.27
N ALA A 233 1.73 -10.57 -14.95
CA ALA A 233 2.96 -10.97 -14.26
C ALA A 233 3.23 -12.47 -14.47
N LEU A 234 4.50 -12.87 -14.47
CA LEU A 234 4.94 -14.25 -14.75
C LEU A 234 4.81 -15.21 -13.55
N SER A 235 4.19 -14.76 -12.45
CA SER A 235 4.04 -15.58 -11.24
C SER A 235 2.87 -16.55 -11.35
N SER A 236 2.98 -17.71 -10.72
CA SER A 236 1.95 -18.74 -10.67
C SER A 236 0.63 -18.23 -10.08
N LEU A 237 0.70 -17.27 -9.14
CA LEU A 237 -0.47 -16.66 -8.50
C LEU A 237 -1.27 -15.74 -9.41
N THR A 238 -0.69 -15.29 -10.53
CA THR A 238 -1.32 -14.28 -11.41
C THR A 238 -1.52 -14.80 -12.82
N PHE A 239 -0.50 -15.42 -13.41
CA PHE A 239 -0.52 -15.81 -14.82
C PHE A 239 -1.56 -16.89 -15.13
N GLY A 240 -1.51 -18.02 -14.42
CA GLY A 240 -2.45 -19.13 -14.60
C GLY A 240 -3.91 -18.73 -14.35
N PRO A 241 -4.24 -18.12 -13.20
CA PRO A 241 -5.60 -17.67 -12.91
C PRO A 241 -6.14 -16.65 -13.91
N LEU A 242 -5.29 -15.74 -14.41
CA LEU A 242 -5.69 -14.76 -15.42
C LEU A 242 -6.03 -15.42 -16.76
N VAL A 243 -5.20 -16.37 -17.21
CA VAL A 243 -5.46 -17.13 -18.44
C VAL A 243 -6.73 -17.98 -18.27
N HIS A 244 -6.89 -18.64 -17.12
CA HIS A 244 -8.07 -19.44 -16.82
C HIS A 244 -9.36 -18.61 -16.78
N SER A 245 -9.38 -17.47 -16.09
CA SER A 245 -10.53 -16.57 -16.08
C SER A 245 -10.93 -16.12 -17.48
N LYS A 246 -9.94 -15.82 -18.34
CA LYS A 246 -10.22 -15.49 -19.74
C LYS A 246 -10.68 -16.68 -20.56
N LEU A 247 -10.31 -17.91 -20.20
CA LEU A 247 -10.78 -19.13 -20.86
C LEU A 247 -12.17 -19.56 -20.39
N GLU A 248 -12.50 -19.37 -19.11
CA GLU A 248 -13.83 -19.61 -18.55
C GLU A 248 -14.90 -18.82 -19.32
N ASP A 249 -14.60 -17.58 -19.73
CA ASP A 249 -15.47 -16.80 -20.62
C ASP A 249 -15.77 -17.53 -21.94
N TYR A 250 -14.83 -18.28 -22.50
CA TYR A 250 -15.04 -19.05 -23.73
C TYR A 250 -15.67 -20.42 -23.48
N ILE A 251 -15.38 -21.05 -22.33
CA ILE A 251 -15.94 -22.35 -21.94
C ILE A 251 -17.44 -22.19 -21.61
N THR A 252 -17.78 -21.21 -20.78
CA THR A 252 -19.16 -20.93 -20.32
C THR A 252 -20.07 -20.36 -21.40
N ASN A 253 -19.50 -19.77 -22.46
CA ASN A 253 -20.22 -19.20 -23.60
C ASN A 253 -20.02 -20.00 -24.90
N SER A 254 -19.44 -21.20 -24.82
CA SER A 254 -19.03 -22.00 -25.99
C SER A 254 -20.17 -22.29 -26.97
N LYS A 255 -21.39 -22.49 -26.49
CA LYS A 255 -22.58 -22.69 -27.33
C LYS A 255 -22.92 -21.44 -28.12
N GLU A 256 -23.01 -20.30 -27.45
CA GLU A 256 -23.37 -19.00 -28.05
C GLU A 256 -22.29 -18.52 -29.01
N LEU A 257 -21.02 -18.70 -28.63
CA LEU A 257 -19.88 -18.43 -29.48
C LEU A 257 -19.87 -19.28 -30.76
N SER A 258 -20.28 -20.56 -30.69
CA SER A 258 -20.43 -21.41 -31.87
C SER A 258 -21.59 -21.00 -32.79
N LEU A 259 -22.59 -20.28 -32.27
CA LEU A 259 -23.67 -19.69 -33.07
C LEU A 259 -23.16 -18.45 -33.83
N ILE A 260 -22.34 -17.62 -33.18
CA ILE A 260 -21.69 -16.46 -33.80
C ILE A 260 -20.72 -16.91 -34.90
N ASP A 261 -19.87 -17.91 -34.64
CA ASP A 261 -18.91 -18.40 -35.64
C ASP A 261 -19.56 -19.14 -36.81
N GLY A 262 -20.75 -19.71 -36.59
CA GLY A 262 -21.51 -20.42 -37.61
C GLY A 262 -22.28 -19.52 -38.58
N SER A 263 -22.34 -18.20 -38.33
CA SER A 263 -23.05 -17.23 -39.16
C SER A 263 -22.27 -16.86 -40.42
N ALA A 264 -22.97 -16.74 -41.55
CA ALA A 264 -22.39 -16.24 -42.79
C ALA A 264 -22.34 -14.69 -42.85
N LEU A 265 -23.12 -14.01 -42.00
CA LEU A 265 -23.33 -12.55 -42.04
C LEU A 265 -22.75 -11.81 -40.84
N TYR A 266 -22.71 -12.44 -39.66
CA TYR A 266 -22.34 -11.83 -38.38
C TYR A 266 -21.42 -12.77 -37.59
N ASN A 267 -20.18 -12.91 -38.08
CA ASN A 267 -19.14 -13.72 -37.46
C ASN A 267 -18.14 -12.86 -36.66
N ARG A 268 -17.25 -13.51 -35.88
CA ARG A 268 -16.24 -12.81 -35.06
C ARG A 268 -15.27 -11.92 -35.85
N THR A 269 -15.19 -12.05 -37.17
CA THR A 269 -14.33 -11.19 -38.02
C THR A 269 -15.08 -9.98 -38.58
N THR A 270 -16.41 -9.99 -38.60
CA THR A 270 -17.25 -8.89 -39.08
C THR A 270 -17.79 -8.00 -37.95
N ILE A 271 -17.90 -8.54 -36.73
CA ILE A 271 -18.36 -7.80 -35.54
C ILE A 271 -17.14 -7.23 -34.78
N PRO A 272 -17.14 -5.93 -34.40
CA PRO A 272 -16.15 -5.37 -33.49
C PRO A 272 -16.03 -6.16 -32.18
N ALA A 273 -14.79 -6.43 -31.74
CA ALA A 273 -14.52 -7.31 -30.59
C ALA A 273 -15.23 -6.88 -29.30
N GLU A 274 -15.42 -5.57 -29.11
CA GLU A 274 -16.09 -4.96 -27.96
C GLU A 274 -17.58 -5.33 -27.86
N LEU A 275 -18.22 -5.67 -28.98
CA LEU A 275 -19.64 -5.99 -29.04
C LEU A 275 -19.93 -7.49 -28.83
N ILE A 276 -18.90 -8.34 -28.80
CA ILE A 276 -19.07 -9.80 -28.72
C ILE A 276 -19.63 -10.22 -27.36
N GLN A 277 -19.13 -9.66 -26.25
CA GLN A 277 -19.62 -10.01 -24.90
C GLN A 277 -21.05 -9.53 -24.64
N PRO A 278 -21.43 -8.26 -24.95
CA PRO A 278 -22.82 -7.82 -24.88
C PRO A 278 -23.75 -8.64 -25.77
N LEU A 279 -23.28 -9.07 -26.94
CA LEU A 279 -24.06 -9.93 -27.84
C LEU A 279 -24.30 -11.32 -27.25
N ILE A 280 -23.31 -11.91 -26.58
CA ILE A 280 -23.47 -13.18 -25.87
C ILE A 280 -24.48 -13.04 -24.72
N TYR A 281 -24.43 -11.91 -23.99
CA TYR A 281 -25.41 -11.61 -22.95
C TYR A 281 -26.85 -11.58 -23.52
N GLU A 282 -27.07 -10.86 -24.62
CA GLU A 282 -28.37 -10.80 -25.30
C GLU A 282 -28.83 -12.16 -25.83
N ILE A 283 -27.93 -12.97 -26.38
CA ILE A 283 -28.24 -14.33 -26.84
C ILE A 283 -28.72 -15.21 -25.68
N LYS A 284 -28.07 -15.12 -24.50
CA LYS A 284 -28.43 -15.89 -23.31
C LYS A 284 -29.76 -15.46 -22.70
N HIS A 285 -30.07 -14.16 -22.74
CA HIS A 285 -31.27 -13.58 -22.15
C HIS A 285 -32.43 -13.41 -23.15
N SER A 286 -32.22 -13.81 -24.41
CA SER A 286 -33.26 -13.81 -25.44
C SER A 286 -34.44 -14.69 -25.02
N ILE A 287 -35.64 -14.12 -25.09
CA ILE A 287 -36.91 -14.81 -24.84
C ILE A 287 -37.11 -15.97 -25.83
N ILE A 288 -36.51 -15.85 -27.02
CA ILE A 288 -36.57 -16.88 -28.07
C ILE A 288 -35.24 -17.66 -28.05
N PRO A 289 -35.27 -19.01 -27.99
CA PRO A 289 -34.05 -19.80 -28.05
C PRO A 289 -33.31 -19.55 -29.37
N VAL A 290 -32.08 -19.07 -29.25
CA VAL A 290 -31.23 -18.76 -30.41
C VAL A 290 -30.56 -20.05 -30.90
N THR A 291 -30.65 -20.30 -32.19
CA THR A 291 -30.19 -21.49 -32.91
C THR A 291 -29.49 -21.05 -34.20
N LYS A 292 -28.75 -21.94 -34.85
CA LYS A 292 -28.05 -21.62 -36.11
C LYS A 292 -28.99 -21.13 -37.23
N ALA A 293 -30.26 -21.51 -37.19
CA ALA A 293 -31.23 -21.15 -38.24
C ALA A 293 -31.87 -19.77 -38.06
N ASN A 294 -31.92 -19.22 -36.83
CA ASN A 294 -32.55 -17.92 -36.55
C ASN A 294 -31.55 -16.84 -36.10
N TYR A 295 -30.30 -17.21 -35.81
CA TYR A 295 -29.26 -16.27 -35.39
C TYR A 295 -29.08 -15.10 -36.36
N ASP A 296 -28.97 -15.36 -37.67
CA ASP A 296 -28.76 -14.32 -38.69
C ASP A 296 -29.91 -13.28 -38.75
N SER A 297 -31.11 -13.69 -38.37
CA SER A 297 -32.30 -12.82 -38.32
C SER A 297 -32.40 -12.03 -37.02
N LEU A 298 -31.84 -12.56 -35.91
CA LEU A 298 -31.92 -11.96 -34.58
C LEU A 298 -30.69 -11.08 -34.25
N ALA A 299 -29.53 -11.39 -34.82
CA ALA A 299 -28.28 -10.65 -34.59
C ALA A 299 -28.39 -9.13 -34.89
N PRO A 300 -29.09 -8.65 -35.94
CA PRO A 300 -29.27 -7.22 -36.17
C PRO A 300 -30.07 -6.53 -35.06
N ILE A 301 -31.03 -7.24 -34.46
CA ILE A 301 -31.88 -6.73 -33.39
C ILE A 301 -31.03 -6.56 -32.13
N PHE A 302 -30.29 -7.61 -31.74
CA PHE A 302 -29.38 -7.56 -30.58
C PHE A 302 -28.30 -6.48 -30.74
N LEU A 303 -27.70 -6.35 -31.93
CA LEU A 303 -26.70 -5.31 -32.20
C LEU A 303 -27.27 -3.89 -32.13
N ASN A 304 -28.55 -3.72 -32.47
CA ASN A 304 -29.23 -2.43 -32.33
C ASN A 304 -29.56 -2.15 -30.85
N ASP A 305 -30.00 -3.15 -30.10
CA ASP A 305 -30.31 -3.03 -28.68
C ASP A 305 -29.07 -2.70 -27.84
N ILE A 306 -27.93 -3.33 -28.14
CA ILE A 306 -26.63 -3.02 -27.50
C ILE A 306 -26.20 -1.58 -27.80
N LYS A 307 -26.39 -1.11 -29.04
CA LYS A 307 -26.06 0.29 -29.40
C LYS A 307 -26.93 1.31 -28.69
N ASN A 308 -28.17 0.94 -28.34
CA ASN A 308 -29.13 1.83 -27.70
C ASN A 308 -29.08 1.76 -26.16
N ASN A 309 -28.37 0.79 -25.58
CA ASN A 309 -28.20 0.62 -24.13
C ASN A 309 -26.71 0.63 -23.72
N PRO A 310 -26.12 1.82 -23.43
CA PRO A 310 -24.71 1.93 -23.05
C PRO A 310 -24.34 1.23 -21.73
N SER A 311 -25.31 0.94 -20.86
CA SER A 311 -25.10 0.16 -19.62
C SER A 311 -24.70 -1.30 -19.88
N LEU A 312 -25.04 -1.87 -21.03
CA LEU A 312 -24.62 -3.22 -21.43
C LEU A 312 -23.14 -3.27 -21.86
N MET A 313 -22.54 -2.13 -22.18
CA MET A 313 -21.11 -2.03 -22.47
C MET A 313 -20.24 -2.00 -21.21
N GLU A 314 -20.80 -1.75 -20.02
CA GLU A 314 -20.05 -1.69 -18.74
C GLU A 314 -19.89 -3.06 -18.05
N VAL A 315 -20.56 -4.10 -18.56
CA VAL A 315 -20.52 -5.48 -17.98
C VAL A 315 -19.13 -6.12 -18.10
N SER A 316 -18.18 -5.51 -18.81
CA SER A 316 -16.79 -5.96 -18.93
C SER A 316 -15.92 -5.84 -17.67
N SER A 317 -16.47 -5.35 -16.53
CA SER A 317 -15.62 -4.95 -15.39
C SER A 317 -15.92 -5.60 -14.04
N ASN A 318 -17.01 -6.35 -13.85
CA ASN A 318 -17.36 -6.89 -12.53
C ASN A 318 -17.91 -8.32 -12.63
N GLY A 319 -17.08 -9.30 -12.26
CA GLY A 319 -17.48 -10.70 -12.10
C GLY A 319 -17.03 -11.22 -10.73
N ASN A 320 -17.80 -10.86 -9.70
CA ASN A 320 -17.73 -11.51 -8.39
C ASN A 320 -18.65 -12.73 -8.39
N GLY A 321 -18.09 -13.89 -8.00
CA GLY A 321 -18.81 -14.97 -7.31
C GLY A 321 -19.46 -16.05 -8.16
N SER A 322 -18.83 -17.22 -8.25
CA SER A 322 -19.32 -18.45 -7.57
C SER A 322 -18.39 -19.62 -7.89
N THR A 323 -17.56 -20.00 -6.93
CA THR A 323 -16.82 -21.28 -6.98
C THR A 323 -17.74 -22.40 -6.52
N SER A 324 -17.98 -23.39 -7.37
CA SER A 324 -18.46 -24.71 -6.94
C SER A 324 -17.58 -25.82 -7.54
N ASP A 325 -16.79 -26.40 -6.65
CA ASP A 325 -16.25 -27.76 -6.58
C ASP A 325 -15.33 -28.32 -7.68
N SER A 326 -14.11 -28.71 -7.27
CA SER A 326 -13.82 -30.15 -7.10
C SER A 326 -12.55 -30.49 -6.29
N GLN A 327 -12.80 -31.23 -5.19
CA GLN A 327 -11.98 -32.22 -4.48
C GLN A 327 -10.98 -31.77 -3.38
N PRO A 328 -10.96 -32.50 -2.23
CA PRO A 328 -10.42 -32.02 -0.97
C PRO A 328 -8.93 -32.36 -0.86
N ALA A 329 -8.10 -31.32 -0.74
CA ALA A 329 -6.73 -31.46 -0.30
C ALA A 329 -6.60 -30.84 1.09
N SER A 330 -6.48 -31.73 2.06
CA SER A 330 -6.07 -31.50 3.45
C SER A 330 -7.15 -31.03 4.44
N ASP A 331 -7.39 -31.91 5.39
CA ASP A 331 -8.11 -31.75 6.68
C ASP A 331 -7.48 -30.68 7.61
N PHE A 332 -6.65 -29.79 7.05
CA PHE A 332 -5.80 -28.82 7.75
C PHE A 332 -5.84 -27.42 7.13
N ASP A 333 -6.54 -27.21 6.01
CA ASP A 333 -6.81 -25.86 5.54
C ASP A 333 -7.84 -25.21 6.46
N VAL A 334 -7.45 -24.09 7.06
CA VAL A 334 -8.35 -23.24 7.83
C VAL A 334 -9.11 -22.42 6.81
N ASP A 335 -10.37 -22.78 6.58
CA ASP A 335 -11.33 -21.85 6.00
C ASP A 335 -11.38 -20.64 6.92
N PHE A 336 -10.76 -19.54 6.49
CA PHE A 336 -10.94 -18.26 7.15
C PHE A 336 -12.44 -17.97 7.06
N LEU A 337 -13.08 -17.92 8.24
CA LEU A 337 -14.47 -17.48 8.38
C LEU A 337 -14.52 -15.97 8.15
N ASP A 338 -14.04 -15.52 6.99
CA ASP A 338 -14.32 -14.21 6.47
C ASP A 338 -15.78 -14.25 6.05
N GLU A 339 -16.68 -13.97 7.00
CA GLU A 339 -18.10 -13.73 6.74
C GLU A 339 -18.22 -12.70 5.61
N GLN A 340 -18.37 -13.22 4.38
CA GLN A 340 -18.62 -12.51 3.13
C GLN A 340 -18.22 -11.03 3.18
N ALA A 341 -16.92 -10.72 3.38
CA ALA A 341 -16.38 -9.36 3.55
C ALA A 341 -17.50 -8.33 3.66
N SER A 342 -18.23 -8.35 4.79
CA SER A 342 -19.25 -7.35 5.05
C SER A 342 -18.42 -6.11 5.18
N THR A 343 -18.25 -5.39 4.05
CA THR A 343 -17.23 -4.35 3.87
C THR A 343 -17.33 -3.52 5.11
N VAL A 344 -16.36 -3.67 6.02
CA VAL A 344 -16.49 -3.10 7.36
C VAL A 344 -16.59 -1.62 7.12
N THR A 345 -17.80 -1.08 7.23
CA THR A 345 -18.06 0.28 6.76
C THR A 345 -17.41 1.20 7.76
N ILE A 346 -16.19 1.62 7.45
CA ILE A 346 -15.44 2.58 8.24
C ILE A 346 -16.27 3.86 8.30
N ALA A 347 -16.77 4.19 9.49
CA ALA A 347 -17.54 5.40 9.72
C ALA A 347 -16.57 6.59 9.86
N ILE A 348 -16.17 7.16 8.73
CA ILE A 348 -15.24 8.31 8.65
C ILE A 348 -15.66 9.45 9.58
N ASN A 349 -16.97 9.70 9.70
CA ASN A 349 -17.51 10.75 10.58
C ASN A 349 -17.22 10.49 12.06
N ASN A 350 -17.24 9.23 12.50
CA ASN A 350 -16.93 8.85 13.88
C ASN A 350 -15.46 9.12 14.20
N ILE A 351 -14.56 8.88 13.24
CA ILE A 351 -13.13 9.13 13.41
C ILE A 351 -12.84 10.64 13.44
N ARG A 352 -13.50 11.42 12.58
CA ARG A 352 -13.41 12.89 12.65
C ARG A 352 -13.98 13.44 13.96
N CYS A 353 -15.05 12.84 14.46
CA CYS A 353 -15.58 13.15 15.78
C CYS A 353 -14.53 12.85 16.86
N ALA A 354 -13.89 11.68 16.84
CA ALA A 354 -12.79 11.38 17.75
C ALA A 354 -11.65 12.41 17.63
N ALA A 355 -11.26 12.81 16.41
CA ALA A 355 -10.23 13.85 16.21
C ALA A 355 -10.60 15.16 16.94
N GLN A 356 -11.85 15.63 16.76
CA GLN A 356 -12.37 16.82 17.42
C GLN A 356 -12.45 16.67 18.94
N MET A 357 -12.80 15.47 19.42
CA MET A 357 -12.85 15.14 20.83
C MET A 357 -11.47 15.17 21.47
N PHE A 358 -10.45 14.62 20.80
CA PHE A 358 -9.08 14.64 21.27
C PHE A 358 -8.58 16.07 21.43
N TYR A 359 -8.81 16.91 20.41
CA TYR A 359 -8.48 18.34 20.48
C TYR A 359 -9.13 19.03 21.67
N SER A 360 -10.43 18.77 21.86
CA SER A 360 -11.23 19.40 22.92
C SER A 360 -10.86 18.89 24.32
N MET A 361 -10.48 17.61 24.44
CA MET A 361 -10.00 17.00 25.68
C MET A 361 -8.65 17.62 26.11
N THR A 362 -7.69 17.70 25.19
CA THR A 362 -6.34 18.22 25.50
C THR A 362 -6.37 19.72 25.83
N LEU A 363 -7.11 20.54 25.07
CA LEU A 363 -7.21 21.96 25.38
C LEU A 363 -8.21 22.29 26.48
N GLY A 364 -9.35 21.61 26.51
CA GLY A 364 -10.40 21.87 27.48
C GLY A 364 -10.01 21.42 28.88
N ASP A 365 -9.66 20.15 29.03
CA ASP A 365 -9.50 19.51 30.34
C ASP A 365 -8.02 19.27 30.72
N GLU A 366 -7.10 18.89 29.81
CA GLU A 366 -5.67 18.80 30.19
C GLU A 366 -5.04 20.18 30.45
N LEU A 367 -5.28 21.16 29.57
CA LEU A 367 -4.87 22.55 29.82
C LEU A 367 -5.80 23.27 30.84
N ASN A 368 -6.94 22.67 31.19
CA ASN A 368 -7.94 23.19 32.13
C ASN A 368 -8.57 24.54 31.70
N ILE A 369 -8.83 24.78 30.42
CA ILE A 369 -9.49 26.00 29.94
C ILE A 369 -10.89 26.17 30.57
N PHE A 370 -11.65 25.09 30.74
CA PHE A 370 -12.99 25.17 31.34
C PHE A 370 -12.95 25.67 32.79
N ASP A 371 -11.96 25.22 33.57
CA ASP A 371 -11.78 25.65 34.96
C ASP A 371 -11.13 27.02 35.07
N VAL A 372 -10.21 27.35 34.18
CA VAL A 372 -9.67 28.72 34.04
C VAL A 372 -10.80 29.72 33.78
N MET A 373 -11.79 29.35 32.97
CA MET A 373 -12.97 30.19 32.73
C MET A 373 -13.87 30.31 33.97
N ASN A 374 -14.08 29.22 34.71
CA ASN A 374 -14.77 29.25 36.00
C ASN A 374 -14.03 30.14 37.02
N TYR A 375 -12.71 30.06 37.07
CA TYR A 375 -11.87 30.88 37.92
C TYR A 375 -11.92 32.36 37.52
N PHE A 376 -11.81 32.67 36.21
CA PHE A 376 -11.93 34.02 35.69
C PHE A 376 -13.25 34.67 36.09
N THR A 377 -14.36 33.98 35.84
CA THR A 377 -15.70 34.48 36.15
C THR A 377 -15.88 34.67 37.67
N HIS A 378 -15.47 33.71 38.48
CA HIS A 378 -15.61 33.82 39.94
C HIS A 378 -14.67 34.86 40.57
N LYS A 379 -13.40 34.95 40.14
CA LYS A 379 -12.43 35.89 40.71
C LYS A 379 -12.63 37.32 40.21
N PHE A 380 -12.83 37.50 38.90
CA PHE A 380 -12.79 38.84 38.31
C PHE A 380 -14.17 39.47 38.10
N MET A 381 -15.23 38.68 37.88
CA MET A 381 -16.59 39.26 37.78
C MET A 381 -17.31 39.35 39.12
N ILE A 382 -17.09 38.40 40.04
CA ILE A 382 -17.78 38.41 41.35
C ILE A 382 -16.97 39.16 42.40
N ARG A 383 -15.63 39.03 42.40
CA ARG A 383 -14.75 39.61 43.43
C ARG A 383 -13.81 40.71 42.92
N GLY A 384 -13.70 40.88 41.60
CA GLY A 384 -12.70 41.75 40.97
C GLY A 384 -13.27 43.00 40.30
N THR A 385 -12.38 43.82 39.75
CA THR A 385 -12.66 45.15 39.18
C THR A 385 -12.52 45.18 37.65
N ILE A 386 -12.87 44.11 36.93
CA ILE A 386 -12.88 44.14 35.47
C ILE A 386 -14.14 44.87 34.99
N GLN A 387 -13.95 45.87 34.14
CA GLN A 387 -15.03 46.67 33.57
C GLN A 387 -15.31 46.19 32.14
N ILE A 388 -16.46 45.56 31.91
CA ILE A 388 -16.89 45.11 30.58
C ILE A 388 -17.78 46.19 29.97
N SER A 389 -17.27 46.88 28.96
CA SER A 389 -18.00 47.97 28.28
C SER A 389 -18.84 47.45 27.13
N ASP A 390 -18.33 46.45 26.40
CA ASP A 390 -19.04 45.82 25.31
C ASP A 390 -20.32 45.10 25.78
N LYS A 391 -21.42 45.41 25.08
CA LYS A 391 -22.74 44.83 25.34
C LYS A 391 -22.76 43.35 24.96
N THR A 392 -22.10 42.96 23.87
CA THR A 392 -22.17 41.58 23.38
C THR A 392 -21.42 40.62 24.30
N LEU A 393 -20.20 40.96 24.70
CA LEU A 393 -19.46 40.22 25.71
C LEU A 393 -20.21 40.11 27.04
N ARG A 394 -20.90 41.18 27.47
CA ARG A 394 -21.68 41.17 28.71
C ARG A 394 -22.86 40.20 28.64
N GLU A 395 -23.62 40.20 27.54
CA GLU A 395 -24.73 39.26 27.32
C GLU A 395 -24.23 37.82 27.25
N ASP A 396 -23.12 37.58 26.54
CA ASP A 396 -22.48 36.26 26.44
C ASP A 396 -22.01 35.74 27.82
N LEU A 397 -21.37 36.58 28.64
CA LEU A 397 -20.93 36.21 29.99
C LEU A 397 -22.13 35.99 30.93
N GLN A 398 -23.19 36.78 30.80
CA GLN A 398 -24.41 36.61 31.59
C GLN A 398 -25.08 35.26 31.27
N LEU A 399 -25.18 34.93 29.98
CA LEU A 399 -25.70 33.65 29.52
C LEU A 399 -24.85 32.48 30.03
N TYR A 400 -23.53 32.60 29.90
CA TYR A 400 -22.56 31.56 30.27
C TYR A 400 -22.54 31.26 31.77
N VAL A 401 -22.53 32.30 32.61
CA VAL A 401 -22.38 32.15 34.07
C VAL A 401 -23.70 31.88 34.78
N PHE A 402 -24.77 32.58 34.43
CA PHE A 402 -26.04 32.49 35.16
C PHE A 402 -27.02 31.49 34.54
N SER A 403 -26.99 31.32 33.22
CA SER A 403 -27.92 30.43 32.52
C SER A 403 -27.31 29.08 32.14
N ASN A 404 -26.01 28.85 32.42
CA ASN A 404 -25.25 27.66 32.00
C ASN A 404 -25.45 27.33 30.52
N LYS A 405 -25.51 28.36 29.68
CA LYS A 405 -25.74 28.26 28.24
C LYS A 405 -24.74 29.15 27.50
N PHE A 406 -24.41 28.81 26.26
CA PHE A 406 -23.53 29.63 25.44
C PHE A 406 -24.10 29.81 24.03
N THR A 407 -23.69 30.88 23.36
CA THR A 407 -24.08 31.16 21.98
C THR A 407 -23.07 30.49 21.05
N ASN A 408 -23.51 29.54 20.24
CA ASN A 408 -22.65 28.94 19.23
C ASN A 408 -22.29 30.00 18.18
N ILE A 409 -20.98 30.20 17.96
CA ILE A 409 -20.43 31.26 17.10
C ILE A 409 -20.85 31.09 15.63
N LEU A 410 -21.02 29.85 15.16
CA LEU A 410 -21.24 29.54 13.75
C LEU A 410 -22.69 29.73 13.32
N ASN A 411 -23.64 29.33 14.17
CA ASN A 411 -25.06 29.30 13.84
C ASN A 411 -25.93 30.23 14.72
N GLY A 412 -25.35 30.88 15.74
CA GLY A 412 -26.05 31.76 16.67
C GLY A 412 -27.03 31.05 17.61
N LYS A 413 -27.04 29.71 17.63
CA LYS A 413 -27.95 28.93 18.48
C LYS A 413 -27.45 28.93 19.92
N ILE A 414 -28.38 29.02 20.87
CA ILE A 414 -28.09 28.88 22.29
C ILE A 414 -28.05 27.40 22.64
N VAL A 415 -26.93 26.95 23.21
CA VAL A 415 -26.65 25.56 23.58
C VAL A 415 -26.33 25.48 25.06
N ASP A 416 -26.65 24.36 25.70
CA ASP A 416 -26.34 24.14 27.12
C ASP A 416 -24.84 23.84 27.31
N ARG A 417 -24.28 24.31 28.42
CA ARG A 417 -22.89 24.08 28.81
C ARG A 417 -22.67 22.60 29.16
N THR A 418 -21.53 22.05 28.76
CA THR A 418 -21.15 20.67 29.09
C THR A 418 -20.65 20.54 30.53
N ARG A 419 -21.05 19.45 31.20
CA ARG A 419 -20.60 19.18 32.58
C ARG A 419 -19.27 18.42 32.59
N PRO A 420 -18.36 18.68 33.54
CA PRO A 420 -17.09 17.95 33.62
C PRO A 420 -17.26 16.43 33.70
N THR A 421 -18.22 15.95 34.49
CA THR A 421 -18.51 14.51 34.64
C THR A 421 -18.93 13.86 33.33
N GLU A 422 -19.75 14.55 32.54
CA GLU A 422 -20.19 14.08 31.22
C GLU A 422 -18.99 14.03 30.26
N ARG A 423 -18.17 15.09 30.21
CA ARG A 423 -16.95 15.12 29.38
C ARG A 423 -16.03 13.93 29.68
N TYR A 424 -15.71 13.69 30.95
CA TYR A 424 -14.85 12.58 31.36
C TYR A 424 -15.43 11.21 31.05
N MET A 425 -16.76 11.04 31.15
CA MET A 425 -17.42 9.79 30.75
C MET A 425 -17.19 9.49 29.27
N PHE A 426 -17.37 10.49 28.40
CA PHE A 426 -17.19 10.31 26.96
C PHE A 426 -15.69 10.16 26.59
N TYR A 427 -14.77 10.88 27.23
CA TYR A 427 -13.33 10.64 27.01
C TYR A 427 -12.92 9.22 27.36
N LYS A 428 -13.52 8.67 28.41
CA LYS A 428 -13.28 7.28 28.82
C LYS A 428 -13.92 6.28 27.86
N GLN A 429 -15.11 6.58 27.33
CA GLN A 429 -15.73 5.76 26.29
C GLN A 429 -14.83 5.67 25.04
N VAL A 430 -14.36 6.80 24.52
CA VAL A 430 -13.68 6.85 23.20
C VAL A 430 -12.19 6.52 23.29
N PHE A 431 -11.48 7.02 24.31
CA PHE A 431 -10.03 6.88 24.42
C PHE A 431 -9.56 6.14 25.68
N ASN A 432 -10.47 5.82 26.60
CA ASN A 432 -10.15 5.31 27.93
C ASN A 432 -9.16 6.23 28.68
N TYR A 433 -9.39 7.54 28.58
CA TYR A 433 -8.70 8.57 29.35
C TYR A 433 -9.60 9.14 30.45
N GLY A 434 -8.99 9.46 31.59
CA GLY A 434 -9.65 10.09 32.73
C GLY A 434 -10.34 9.13 33.70
N SER A 435 -10.77 9.68 34.83
CA SER A 435 -11.40 8.95 35.94
C SER A 435 -12.94 8.98 35.89
N GLY A 436 -13.54 9.25 34.73
CA GLY A 436 -14.99 9.31 34.56
C GLY A 436 -15.70 8.05 35.04
N GLN A 437 -16.82 8.23 35.75
CA GLN A 437 -17.74 7.14 36.06
C GLN A 437 -18.48 6.76 34.78
N ILE A 438 -18.58 5.46 34.52
CA ILE A 438 -19.20 4.93 33.30
C ILE A 438 -20.49 4.25 33.72
N THR A 439 -21.57 4.49 32.99
CA THR A 439 -22.83 3.75 33.14
C THR A 439 -22.66 2.32 32.62
N GLU A 440 -23.30 1.33 33.23
CA GLU A 440 -23.12 -0.10 32.93
C GLU A 440 -23.27 -0.45 31.43
N ASP A 441 -24.07 0.33 30.68
CA ASP A 441 -24.35 0.12 29.26
C ASP A 441 -23.28 0.67 28.29
N VAL A 442 -22.28 1.42 28.77
CA VAL A 442 -21.29 2.08 27.91
C VAL A 442 -20.01 1.25 27.80
N ILE A 443 -19.71 0.82 26.58
CA ILE A 443 -18.51 0.02 26.27
C ILE A 443 -17.29 0.95 26.21
N VAL A 444 -16.34 0.70 27.10
CA VAL A 444 -15.07 1.43 27.21
C VAL A 444 -14.06 0.94 26.18
N ASN A 445 -13.42 1.86 25.46
CA ASN A 445 -12.36 1.54 24.53
C ASN A 445 -11.02 1.22 25.22
N LYS A 446 -10.87 -0.01 25.71
CA LYS A 446 -9.64 -0.44 26.41
C LYS A 446 -8.43 -0.54 25.49
N GLU A 447 -8.64 -0.68 24.18
CA GLU A 447 -7.58 -0.97 23.20
C GLU A 447 -6.92 0.27 22.63
N PHE A 448 -7.60 1.41 22.62
CA PHE A 448 -7.10 2.66 22.04
C PHE A 448 -5.68 3.01 22.48
N ASN A 449 -5.41 2.99 23.79
CA ASN A 449 -4.09 3.35 24.32
C ASN A 449 -2.97 2.44 23.79
N LYS A 450 -3.28 1.16 23.57
CA LYS A 450 -2.33 0.19 23.00
C LYS A 450 -2.11 0.46 21.51
N LEU A 451 -3.19 0.63 20.75
CA LEU A 451 -3.14 0.87 19.30
C LEU A 451 -2.45 2.20 18.97
N PHE A 452 -2.80 3.26 19.70
CA PHE A 452 -2.17 4.57 19.53
C PHE A 452 -0.68 4.52 19.88
N LYS A 453 -0.30 3.82 20.95
CA LYS A 453 1.12 3.61 21.28
C LYS A 453 1.87 2.82 20.20
N ILE A 454 1.24 1.82 19.59
CA ILE A 454 1.82 1.06 18.47
C ILE A 454 2.08 1.98 17.28
N LEU A 455 1.11 2.82 16.88
CA LEU A 455 1.29 3.80 15.81
C LEU A 455 2.49 4.73 16.08
N ILE A 456 2.56 5.30 17.29
CA ILE A 456 3.65 6.19 17.68
C ILE A 456 5.01 5.45 17.67
N MET A 457 5.05 4.21 18.14
CA MET A 457 6.28 3.40 18.14
C MET A 457 6.75 3.02 16.74
N GLU A 458 5.84 2.60 15.85
CA GLU A 458 6.19 2.26 14.47
C GLU A 458 6.57 3.50 13.67
N GLY A 459 5.92 4.66 13.92
CA GLY A 459 6.34 5.95 13.39
C GLY A 459 7.77 6.31 13.81
N ALA A 460 8.10 6.18 15.10
CA ALA A 460 9.46 6.43 15.60
C ALA A 460 10.51 5.50 14.97
N LYS A 461 10.20 4.19 14.85
CA LYS A 461 11.09 3.22 14.20
C LYS A 461 11.28 3.54 12.72
N TYR A 462 10.23 3.98 12.04
CA TYR A 462 10.32 4.40 10.64
C TYR A 462 11.26 5.60 10.50
N ILE A 463 11.09 6.64 11.32
CA ILE A 463 11.95 7.84 11.31
C ILE A 463 13.40 7.46 11.58
N GLN A 464 13.67 6.62 12.58
CA GLN A 464 15.02 6.15 12.90
C GLN A 464 15.65 5.42 11.70
N ARG A 465 14.93 4.48 11.09
CA ARG A 465 15.40 3.74 9.92
C ARG A 465 15.58 4.64 8.69
N ALA A 466 14.73 5.65 8.54
CA ALA A 466 14.82 6.63 7.46
C ALA A 466 16.05 7.54 7.62
N GLN A 467 16.40 7.92 8.85
CA GLN A 467 17.59 8.71 9.17
C GLN A 467 18.90 7.90 9.06
N GLU A 468 18.87 6.60 9.39
CA GLU A 468 20.02 5.70 9.28
C GLU A 468 20.28 5.25 7.83
N SER A 469 19.28 5.38 6.94
CA SER A 469 19.39 4.94 5.55
C SER A 469 20.03 6.02 4.65
N PRO A 470 21.07 5.68 3.85
CA PRO A 470 21.62 6.59 2.85
C PRO A 470 20.61 7.01 1.76
N ASN A 471 19.54 6.22 1.56
CA ASN A 471 18.39 6.51 0.69
C ASN A 471 17.09 6.24 1.46
N PRO A 472 16.41 7.26 2.02
CA PRO A 472 15.24 7.07 2.91
C PRO A 472 14.05 6.38 2.24
N GLU A 473 13.86 6.61 0.94
CA GLU A 473 12.64 6.26 0.22
C GLU A 473 12.58 4.79 -0.23
N SER A 474 13.72 4.12 -0.40
CA SER A 474 13.77 2.78 -1.01
C SER A 474 14.01 1.63 -0.01
N TYR A 475 14.32 1.92 1.27
CA TYR A 475 14.79 0.90 2.22
C TYR A 475 13.90 0.71 3.46
N VAL A 476 12.90 1.57 3.71
CA VAL A 476 12.07 1.48 4.92
C VAL A 476 10.62 1.15 4.54
N SER A 477 10.15 -0.03 4.97
CA SER A 477 8.78 -0.47 4.74
C SER A 477 7.77 0.45 5.43
N ARG A 478 6.74 0.89 4.68
CA ARG A 478 5.60 1.69 5.17
C ARG A 478 4.47 0.83 5.77
N GLN A 479 4.50 -0.49 5.51
CA GLN A 479 3.43 -1.43 5.89
C GLN A 479 3.08 -1.42 7.38
N PRO A 480 4.03 -1.41 8.34
CA PRO A 480 3.68 -1.43 9.76
C PRO A 480 2.87 -0.21 10.21
N ILE A 481 3.11 0.94 9.58
CA ILE A 481 2.39 2.18 9.86
C ILE A 481 0.99 2.12 9.26
N MET A 482 0.85 1.61 8.03
CA MET A 482 -0.44 1.44 7.37
C MET A 482 -1.35 0.51 8.16
N GLN A 483 -0.84 -0.63 8.64
CA GLN A 483 -1.59 -1.54 9.51
C GLN A 483 -2.04 -0.85 10.81
N ALA A 484 -1.13 -0.11 11.46
CA ALA A 484 -1.46 0.60 12.70
C ALA A 484 -2.53 1.69 12.48
N VAL A 485 -2.54 2.33 11.30
CA VAL A 485 -3.57 3.28 10.91
C VAL A 485 -4.91 2.58 10.69
N GLU A 486 -4.94 1.45 9.99
CA GLU A 486 -6.16 0.66 9.74
C GLU A 486 -6.78 0.13 11.05
N ASP A 487 -5.96 -0.41 11.95
CA ASP A 487 -6.41 -0.89 13.26
C ASP A 487 -7.05 0.25 14.09
N LEU A 488 -6.44 1.44 14.06
CA LEU A 488 -6.99 2.64 14.71
C LEU A 488 -8.26 3.14 14.01
N GLN A 489 -8.31 3.08 12.69
CA GLN A 489 -9.47 3.47 11.89
C GLN A 489 -10.70 2.65 12.28
N TYR A 490 -10.52 1.34 12.41
CA TYR A 490 -11.56 0.41 12.85
C TYR A 490 -12.00 0.67 14.30
N ASN A 491 -11.02 0.79 15.21
CA ASN A 491 -11.29 1.01 16.63
C ASN A 491 -12.07 2.33 16.88
N LEU A 492 -11.63 3.43 16.28
CA LEU A 492 -12.28 4.74 16.43
C LEU A 492 -13.65 4.80 15.76
N SER A 493 -13.81 4.12 14.62
CA SER A 493 -15.10 3.97 13.94
C SER A 493 -16.15 3.33 14.85
N THR A 494 -15.73 2.36 15.66
CA THR A 494 -16.63 1.58 16.54
C THR A 494 -16.96 2.34 17.83
N HIS A 495 -15.94 2.90 18.50
CA HIS A 495 -16.09 3.45 19.85
C HIS A 495 -16.54 4.92 19.90
N CYS A 496 -16.33 5.70 18.84
CA CYS A 496 -16.85 7.06 18.74
C CYS A 496 -18.23 7.07 18.06
N SER A 497 -19.20 6.38 18.69
CA SER A 497 -20.56 6.21 18.15
C SER A 497 -21.62 6.62 19.18
N GLY A 498 -22.87 6.76 18.72
CA GLY A 498 -24.00 7.13 19.57
C GLY A 498 -23.90 8.55 20.13
N MET A 499 -24.07 8.70 21.45
CA MET A 499 -24.11 10.02 22.11
C MET A 499 -22.76 10.75 22.08
N ALA A 500 -21.64 10.03 21.94
CA ALA A 500 -20.32 10.63 21.75
C ALA A 500 -20.26 11.52 20.50
N ASN A 501 -20.94 11.14 19.42
CA ASN A 501 -21.05 11.95 18.19
C ASN A 501 -21.89 13.21 18.35
N VAL A 502 -22.82 13.21 19.31
CA VAL A 502 -23.71 14.35 19.57
C VAL A 502 -23.03 15.36 20.50
N ILE A 503 -22.36 14.87 21.54
CA ILE A 503 -21.78 15.72 22.58
C ILE A 503 -20.45 16.34 22.16
N THR A 504 -19.64 15.66 21.36
CA THR A 504 -18.31 16.15 20.99
C THR A 504 -18.35 17.49 20.25
N PRO A 505 -19.22 17.70 19.25
CA PRO A 505 -19.36 19.02 18.64
C PRO A 505 -19.74 20.10 19.66
N ILE A 506 -20.60 19.79 20.63
CA ILE A 506 -21.01 20.74 21.67
C ILE A 506 -19.83 21.11 22.58
N ILE A 507 -19.00 20.15 23.00
CA ILE A 507 -17.79 20.40 23.79
C ILE A 507 -16.83 21.32 23.02
N TYR A 508 -16.61 21.04 21.73
CA TYR A 508 -15.75 21.87 20.89
C TYR A 508 -16.32 23.29 20.70
N GLU A 509 -17.62 23.41 20.50
CA GLU A 509 -18.30 24.70 20.36
C GLU A 509 -18.20 25.53 21.65
N GLU A 510 -18.35 24.90 22.82
CA GLU A 510 -18.13 25.54 24.12
C GLU A 510 -16.68 26.05 24.24
N LEU A 511 -15.70 25.20 23.92
CA LEU A 511 -14.28 25.56 23.95
C LEU A 511 -13.98 26.73 22.99
N ASN A 512 -14.48 26.66 21.77
CA ASN A 512 -14.31 27.71 20.75
C ASN A 512 -14.99 29.02 21.17
N PHE A 513 -16.16 28.94 21.80
CA PHE A 513 -16.83 30.10 22.42
C PHE A 513 -15.95 30.74 23.48
N ILE A 514 -15.48 29.97 24.47
CA ILE A 514 -14.63 30.49 25.56
C ILE A 514 -13.38 31.18 24.99
N ILE A 515 -12.67 30.51 24.08
CA ILE A 515 -11.41 31.04 23.54
C ILE A 515 -11.67 32.29 22.69
N LYS A 516 -12.58 32.24 21.71
CA LYS A 516 -12.74 33.33 20.74
C LYS A 516 -13.59 34.48 21.23
N ARG A 517 -14.70 34.21 21.93
CA ARG A 517 -15.64 35.25 22.38
C ARG A 517 -15.24 35.88 23.69
N VAL A 518 -14.62 35.12 24.60
CA VAL A 518 -14.27 35.62 25.94
C VAL A 518 -12.77 35.88 26.05
N LEU A 519 -11.93 34.85 26.03
CA LEU A 519 -10.51 34.99 26.39
C LEU A 519 -9.70 35.81 25.37
N ASN A 520 -10.09 35.78 24.10
CA ASN A 520 -9.49 36.60 23.04
C ASN A 520 -10.19 37.95 22.83
N HIS A 521 -11.17 38.30 23.67
CA HIS A 521 -11.86 39.59 23.53
C HIS A 521 -10.91 40.75 23.83
N PRO A 522 -10.85 41.80 22.99
CA PRO A 522 -9.91 42.91 23.15
C PRO A 522 -9.94 43.55 24.55
N GLU A 523 -11.14 43.73 25.14
CA GLU A 523 -11.29 44.31 26.48
C GLU A 523 -10.64 43.44 27.57
N ILE A 524 -10.84 42.13 27.51
CA ILE A 524 -10.31 41.18 28.49
C ILE A 524 -8.78 41.10 28.36
N VAL A 525 -8.29 41.02 27.13
CA VAL A 525 -6.85 40.98 26.85
C VAL A 525 -6.16 42.26 27.33
N GLN A 526 -6.72 43.44 27.07
CA GLN A 526 -6.13 44.71 27.50
C GLN A 526 -6.09 44.87 29.02
N GLN A 527 -7.13 44.42 29.73
CA GLN A 527 -7.21 44.57 31.19
C GLN A 527 -6.36 43.54 31.95
N LEU A 528 -6.28 42.31 31.46
CA LEU A 528 -5.49 41.25 32.10
C LEU A 528 -4.01 41.27 31.66
N VAL A 529 -3.73 41.60 30.40
CA VAL A 529 -2.38 41.60 29.82
C VAL A 529 -2.11 42.91 29.05
N PRO A 530 -1.89 44.03 29.75
CA PRO A 530 -1.77 45.36 29.15
C PRO A 530 -0.55 45.53 28.21
N ALA A 531 0.43 44.63 28.26
CA ALA A 531 1.63 44.66 27.43
C ALA A 531 1.44 44.05 26.01
N GLY A 532 0.21 43.92 25.52
CA GLY A 532 -0.08 43.34 24.19
C GLY A 532 -0.01 41.82 24.18
N GLY A 533 -0.97 41.18 24.85
CA GLY A 533 -1.07 39.72 24.93
C GLY A 533 -1.94 39.08 23.84
N THR A 534 -1.72 37.79 23.63
CA THR A 534 -2.66 36.87 22.98
C THR A 534 -3.50 36.19 24.04
N TRP A 535 -4.61 35.54 23.66
CA TRP A 535 -5.43 34.74 24.59
C TRP A 535 -4.61 33.69 25.36
N TRP A 536 -3.50 33.22 24.78
CA TRP A 536 -2.52 32.34 25.44
C TRP A 536 -2.01 32.91 26.76
N LYS A 537 -1.54 34.16 26.76
CA LYS A 537 -1.02 34.82 27.96
C LYS A 537 -2.12 35.05 29.00
N VAL A 538 -3.35 35.27 28.55
CA VAL A 538 -4.51 35.39 29.43
C VAL A 538 -4.75 34.06 30.16
N VAL A 539 -4.73 32.94 29.45
CA VAL A 539 -4.84 31.60 30.06
C VAL A 539 -3.69 31.32 31.01
N GLU A 540 -2.45 31.66 30.64
CA GLU A 540 -1.27 31.48 31.50
C GLU A 540 -1.41 32.22 32.83
N LEU A 541 -1.80 33.50 32.78
CA LEU A 541 -1.97 34.34 33.96
C LEU A 541 -3.09 33.81 34.86
N LEU A 542 -4.23 33.42 34.27
CA LEU A 542 -5.36 32.91 35.03
C LEU A 542 -5.07 31.54 35.64
N TYR A 543 -4.39 30.67 34.92
CA TYR A 543 -3.96 29.36 35.40
C TYR A 543 -2.91 29.48 36.51
N GLU A 544 -1.91 30.37 36.36
CA GLU A 544 -0.93 30.68 37.41
C GLU A 544 -1.64 31.23 38.65
N GLY A 545 -2.67 32.06 38.48
CA GLY A 545 -3.52 32.50 39.58
C GLY A 545 -4.33 31.38 40.26
N MET A 546 -4.71 30.34 39.51
CA MET A 546 -5.54 29.24 39.99
C MET A 546 -4.72 28.14 40.68
N LYS A 547 -3.63 27.67 40.06
CA LYS A 547 -2.81 26.55 40.54
C LYS A 547 -1.41 26.95 41.04
N GLN A 548 -1.07 28.25 41.02
CA GLN A 548 0.25 28.77 41.41
C GLN A 548 1.43 28.16 40.63
N GLN A 549 1.15 27.62 39.45
CA GLN A 549 2.12 27.00 38.57
C GLN A 549 1.94 27.56 37.16
N ARG A 550 3.03 27.76 36.43
CA ARG A 550 2.94 28.15 35.02
C ARG A 550 2.47 26.97 34.18
N PRO A 551 1.38 27.11 33.41
CA PRO A 551 0.90 26.02 32.55
C PRO A 551 1.82 25.81 31.35
N LYS A 552 1.82 24.57 30.83
CA LYS A 552 2.49 24.19 29.58
C LYS A 552 1.62 24.51 28.36
N THR A 553 1.08 25.73 28.26
CA THR A 553 0.12 26.19 27.24
C THR A 553 0.52 25.89 25.81
N THR A 554 1.74 26.29 25.42
CA THR A 554 2.22 26.12 24.04
C THR A 554 2.39 24.65 23.68
N ILE A 555 2.92 23.85 24.60
CA ILE A 555 3.19 22.43 24.38
C ILE A 555 1.87 21.65 24.30
N LEU A 556 0.92 21.92 25.21
CA LEU A 556 -0.40 21.29 25.20
C LEU A 556 -1.23 21.69 23.96
N TYR A 557 -1.09 22.92 23.47
CA TYR A 557 -1.70 23.31 22.21
C TYR A 557 -1.14 22.57 21.02
N ASN A 558 0.19 22.47 20.93
CA ASN A 558 0.83 21.71 19.86
C ASN A 558 0.40 20.24 19.92
N LYS A 559 0.32 19.65 21.12
CA LYS A 559 -0.21 18.28 21.31
C LYS A 559 -1.64 18.15 20.78
N ALA A 560 -2.52 19.08 21.13
CA ALA A 560 -3.91 19.06 20.67
C ALA A 560 -4.01 19.20 19.14
N LYS A 561 -3.27 20.15 18.56
CA LYS A 561 -3.25 20.39 17.11
C LYS A 561 -2.73 19.18 16.33
N LEU A 562 -1.56 18.65 16.73
CA LEU A 562 -0.93 17.52 16.06
C LEU A 562 -1.76 16.25 16.21
N GLY A 563 -2.33 16.01 17.39
CA GLY A 563 -3.25 14.89 17.58
C GLY A 563 -4.48 14.98 16.68
N PHE A 564 -5.07 16.17 16.54
CA PHE A 564 -6.16 16.40 15.58
C PHE A 564 -5.74 16.10 14.14
N GLU A 565 -4.58 16.61 13.70
CA GLU A 565 -4.06 16.38 12.34
C GLU A 565 -3.77 14.91 12.06
N ILE A 566 -3.25 14.16 13.06
CA ILE A 566 -3.05 12.71 12.98
C ILE A 566 -4.39 11.99 12.81
N PHE A 567 -5.38 12.24 13.67
CA PHE A 567 -6.68 11.57 13.58
C PHE A 567 -7.47 11.97 12.32
N ASP A 568 -7.38 13.21 11.85
CA ASP A 568 -7.99 13.62 10.58
C ASP A 568 -7.32 12.95 9.37
N SER A 569 -6.00 12.72 9.44
CA SER A 569 -5.28 11.93 8.44
C SER A 569 -5.70 10.46 8.45
N ILE A 570 -5.89 9.86 9.63
CA ILE A 570 -6.45 8.50 9.78
C ILE A 570 -7.89 8.43 9.23
N ALA A 571 -8.70 9.48 9.43
CA ALA A 571 -10.05 9.54 8.89
C ALA A 571 -10.08 9.62 7.35
N LYS A 572 -9.09 10.29 6.75
CA LYS A 572 -8.93 10.43 5.29
C LYS A 572 -8.11 9.31 4.65
N TYR A 573 -7.60 8.37 5.45
CA TYR A 573 -6.77 7.27 4.97
C TYR A 573 -7.51 6.43 3.93
N ASN A 574 -6.87 6.25 2.79
CA ASN A 574 -7.24 5.30 1.74
C ASN A 574 -5.95 4.65 1.24
N PRO A 575 -5.83 3.30 1.28
CA PRO A 575 -4.61 2.58 0.92
C PRO A 575 -4.00 3.02 -0.42
N ALA A 576 -4.84 3.25 -1.44
CA ALA A 576 -4.37 3.60 -2.79
C ALA A 576 -3.78 5.02 -2.90
N SER A 577 -4.16 5.94 -2.01
CA SER A 577 -3.70 7.35 -2.02
C SER A 577 -2.69 7.67 -0.93
N PHE A 578 -2.57 6.79 0.06
CA PHE A 578 -1.65 6.97 1.18
C PHE A 578 -0.25 6.46 0.85
N GLU A 579 -0.10 5.64 -0.21
CA GLU A 579 1.20 5.28 -0.78
C GLU A 579 1.91 6.46 -1.46
N ASP A 580 1.19 7.53 -1.80
CA ASP A 580 1.78 8.76 -2.35
C ASP A 580 2.78 9.38 -1.35
N ASP A 581 4.04 9.55 -1.79
CA ASP A 581 5.17 9.99 -0.95
C ASP A 581 4.87 11.26 -0.15
N LYS A 582 4.14 12.20 -0.75
CA LYS A 582 3.78 13.47 -0.12
C LYS A 582 2.85 13.29 1.08
N ASN A 583 1.77 12.53 0.91
CA ASN A 583 0.76 12.34 1.96
C ASN A 583 1.35 11.54 3.13
N PHE A 584 2.17 10.54 2.82
CA PHE A 584 2.87 9.75 3.82
C PHE A 584 3.92 10.57 4.58
N SER A 585 4.72 11.38 3.87
CA SER A 585 5.73 12.25 4.49
C SER A 585 5.11 13.30 5.41
N ASP A 586 3.99 13.92 4.99
CA ASP A 586 3.24 14.87 5.80
C ASP A 586 2.68 14.20 7.08
N PHE A 587 2.13 12.98 6.95
CA PHE A 587 1.65 12.21 8.09
C PHE A 587 2.76 11.89 9.09
N ILE A 588 3.90 11.38 8.62
CA ILE A 588 5.05 11.04 9.47
C ILE A 588 5.65 12.28 10.13
N SER A 589 5.69 13.41 9.43
CA SER A 589 6.13 14.68 10.01
C SER A 589 5.26 15.12 11.18
N ASN A 590 3.93 14.92 11.09
CA ASN A 590 3.01 15.21 12.19
C ASN A 590 3.21 14.24 13.37
N VAL A 591 3.46 12.96 13.09
CA VAL A 591 3.77 11.95 14.12
C VAL A 591 5.09 12.26 14.84
N ASP A 592 6.14 12.66 14.10
CA ASP A 592 7.43 13.06 14.67
C ASP A 592 7.27 14.27 15.60
N ALA A 593 6.62 15.33 15.09
CA ALA A 593 6.33 16.52 15.87
C ALA A 593 5.50 16.19 17.14
N TYR A 594 4.58 15.22 17.05
CA TYR A 594 3.79 14.77 18.19
C TYR A 594 4.66 14.04 19.23
N ILE A 595 5.55 13.15 18.79
CA ILE A 595 6.52 12.44 19.66
C ILE A 595 7.38 13.45 20.43
N ILE A 596 7.95 14.43 19.73
CA ILE A 596 8.79 15.47 20.34
C ILE A 596 7.98 16.26 21.39
N THR A 597 6.76 16.66 21.03
CA THR A 597 5.87 17.41 21.94
C THR A 597 5.52 16.59 23.19
N GLN A 598 5.24 15.30 23.02
CA GLN A 598 4.92 14.39 24.12
C GLN A 598 6.14 14.12 25.02
N ALA A 599 7.33 13.97 24.43
CA ALA A 599 8.58 13.82 25.17
C ALA A 599 8.90 15.06 26.01
N GLN A 600 8.70 16.26 25.45
CA GLN A 600 8.84 17.51 26.20
C GLN A 600 7.90 17.54 27.41
N LEU A 601 6.63 17.16 27.24
CA LEU A 601 5.69 17.11 28.37
C LEU A 601 6.17 16.20 29.50
N GLN A 602 6.68 15.02 29.15
CA GLN A 602 7.20 14.01 30.10
C GLN A 602 8.44 14.50 30.84
N SER A 603 9.45 15.05 30.13
CA SER A 603 10.66 15.57 30.78
C SER A 603 10.35 16.68 31.81
N PHE A 604 9.34 17.51 31.54
CA PHE A 604 8.91 18.52 32.50
C PHE A 604 8.16 17.96 33.71
N ASP A 605 7.56 16.77 33.62
CA ASP A 605 6.92 16.14 34.78
C ASP A 605 7.99 15.54 35.70
N ASP A 606 9.03 14.90 35.13
CA ASP A 606 10.18 14.38 35.87
C ASP A 606 10.95 15.50 36.62
N ASP A 607 11.15 16.67 35.99
CA ASP A 607 11.82 17.84 36.61
C ASP A 607 11.03 18.48 37.78
N ASN A 608 9.73 18.20 37.90
CA ASN A 608 8.89 18.71 38.99
C ASN A 608 8.84 17.73 40.18
N ASP A 609 8.94 16.42 39.94
CA ASP A 609 9.03 15.41 41.00
C ASP A 609 10.37 15.49 41.75
N ASP A 610 11.46 15.86 41.06
CA ASP A 610 12.79 16.08 41.67
C ASP A 610 12.89 17.35 42.56
N LYS A 611 11.83 18.15 42.67
CA LYS A 611 11.78 19.37 43.52
C LYS A 611 11.01 19.21 44.82
N GLN A 612 10.68 17.98 45.23
CA GLN A 612 10.40 17.72 46.64
C GLN A 612 11.73 17.62 47.42
N PRO A 613 11.98 18.43 48.46
CA PRO A 613 13.19 18.29 49.25
C PRO A 613 13.12 16.99 50.07
N GLU A 614 13.71 15.91 49.54
CA GLU A 614 14.05 14.72 50.32
C GLU A 614 15.01 15.12 51.43
N ASN A 615 14.48 15.19 52.65
CA ASN A 615 15.22 15.32 53.88
C ASN A 615 15.96 13.98 54.16
N LYS A 616 17.02 13.70 53.40
CA LYS A 616 17.89 12.54 53.61
C LYS A 616 18.96 12.87 54.65
N ASP A 617 18.59 12.62 55.89
CA ASP A 617 19.51 12.59 57.02
C ASP A 617 20.53 11.48 56.82
N LYS A 618 21.81 11.86 56.80
CA LYS A 618 22.94 10.98 56.57
C LYS A 618 23.37 10.37 57.90
N THR A 619 23.08 9.10 58.12
CA THR A 619 23.82 8.29 59.09
C THR A 619 24.57 7.18 58.38
N ARG A 620 25.89 7.34 58.40
CA ARG A 620 26.90 6.45 57.86
C ARG A 620 27.21 5.32 58.85
N ASP A 621 27.58 4.20 58.24
CA ASP A 621 28.56 3.20 58.67
C ASP A 621 28.14 1.97 59.49
N ARG A 622 28.37 0.84 58.80
CA ARG A 622 29.10 -0.38 59.22
C ARG A 622 28.32 -1.63 59.63
N ASP A 623 28.26 -2.54 58.66
CA ASP A 623 28.70 -3.94 58.68
C ASP A 623 28.34 -4.80 59.91
N LYS A 624 27.50 -5.83 59.69
CA LYS A 624 27.93 -7.24 59.74
C LYS A 624 26.82 -8.23 59.43
N ASP A 625 27.19 -9.21 58.61
CA ASP A 625 26.49 -10.45 58.28
C ASP A 625 26.04 -11.25 59.51
N SER A 626 24.89 -11.92 59.42
CA SER A 626 24.79 -13.39 59.59
C SER A 626 23.34 -13.87 59.41
N ASP A 627 23.20 -14.92 58.62
CA ASP A 627 22.04 -15.79 58.45
C ASP A 627 21.33 -16.19 59.75
N THR A 628 20.00 -16.35 59.74
CA THR A 628 19.33 -17.60 60.16
C THR A 628 17.83 -17.63 59.89
N ASP A 629 17.39 -18.82 59.50
CA ASP A 629 16.03 -19.34 59.33
C ASP A 629 15.01 -18.96 60.42
N SER A 630 13.73 -18.86 60.05
CA SER A 630 12.73 -19.92 60.31
C SER A 630 11.26 -19.44 60.25
N ASN A 631 10.45 -20.29 59.63
CA ASN A 631 8.99 -20.30 59.63
C ASN A 631 8.38 -20.28 61.04
N ASN A 632 7.30 -19.49 61.27
CA ASN A 632 6.01 -20.02 61.73
C ASN A 632 4.90 -18.95 61.91
N LYS A 633 3.77 -19.22 61.26
CA LYS A 633 2.41 -19.34 61.83
C LYS A 633 1.72 -18.18 62.58
N THR A 634 0.65 -17.72 61.93
CA THR A 634 -0.77 -17.65 62.38
C THR A 634 -1.24 -16.69 63.50
N ASP A 635 -2.28 -15.94 63.10
CA ASP A 635 -3.57 -15.69 63.77
C ASP A 635 -3.83 -14.43 64.63
N ALA A 636 -4.65 -13.56 64.01
CA ALA A 636 -6.02 -13.19 64.39
C ALA A 636 -6.33 -11.98 65.30
N ARG A 637 -7.09 -11.04 64.67
CA ARG A 637 -8.28 -10.25 65.12
C ARG A 637 -8.10 -9.26 66.29
N THR A 638 -8.59 -8.01 66.24
CA THR A 638 -10.00 -7.56 66.05
C THR A 638 -10.11 -6.08 65.61
N ASP A 639 -11.07 -5.82 64.72
CA ASP A 639 -12.11 -4.75 64.64
C ASP A 639 -11.85 -3.31 65.13
N ASN A 640 -12.14 -2.27 64.32
CA ASN A 640 -13.48 -1.67 64.12
C ASN A 640 -13.44 -0.26 63.45
N SER A 641 -14.60 0.16 62.89
CA SER A 641 -15.07 1.54 62.57
C SER A 641 -14.29 2.36 61.53
N SER A 642 -14.83 2.66 60.34
CA SER A 642 -15.89 3.63 60.01
C SER A 642 -15.50 5.11 60.18
N LYS A 643 -15.76 5.88 59.09
CA LYS A 643 -15.81 7.36 58.98
C LYS A 643 -14.48 8.10 59.11
N ASP A 644 -14.29 9.31 58.60
CA ASP A 644 -14.88 10.22 57.61
C ASP A 644 -13.94 11.43 57.71
N GLU A 645 -13.75 12.17 56.61
CA GLU A 645 -13.35 13.59 56.61
C GLU A 645 -11.92 13.85 57.18
N TRP A 646 -11.10 14.73 56.62
CA TRP A 646 -11.16 16.19 56.59
C TRP A 646 -10.09 16.60 55.56
N ALA A 647 -10.46 17.34 54.52
CA ALA A 647 -10.38 18.79 54.46
C ALA A 647 -8.94 19.32 54.52
N PHE A 648 -8.41 19.75 53.36
CA PHE A 648 -8.06 21.14 53.09
C PHE A 648 -8.10 21.42 51.59
#